data_AF-A0A2D7JS77-F1
#
_entry.id   AF-A0A2D7JS77-F1
#
_cell.length_a   1.000
_cell.length_b   1.000
_cell.length_c   1.000
_cell.angle_alpha   90.00
_cell.angle_beta   90.00
_cell.angle_gamma   90.00
#
_symmetry.space_group_name_H-M   'P 1'
#
loop_
_entity.id
_entity.type
_entity.pdbx_description
1 polymer ?
#
loop_
_entity_poly.entity_id
_entity_poly.type
_entity_poly.pdbx_seq_one_letter_code
_entity_poly.pdbx_strand_id
1 'polypeptide(L)'
;MDQKDSDNDGYNDNIDAFPYDSTQYSDMDGDGYGDNASGNSSDAFPTDSTQWSDVDGDGYGDNAAGNYPDAFPTDSTQWSDSDGDGYGDNATGNYPDAWPADSTQWEDSDGDGYGDNPSGTNGDAFPSDSTQWSDADGDGYGDNPSGTTPDAFPSDSTQWEDADGDGYGDNPNGNNGDQFPSDNTQWFDEDGDGFGDNQAGNNPDAFPLDSTQWSDSDGDGYGDNAAGLNGDAFPNDPTQSADQDNDGYGDNASGVNGDQCLGTPAGQSVDSNGCAASQLDGDMDGVNDASDACPGTPAGEQVDNVGCSSSQEDSDNDMVMNAFDACPNTPLGLTVDAAGCALSQLDTDDDDITDDRDLCPTTTAGLPVNGVGCAANERDTDGDNVVDASDICDSTPSSEVADAQGCAPSQKDTDGDTVADDVDNCPGTGNGLSVNLLGCATNQLDADNDGISDASDVCPVTPAGEQPDSDGCSDSQKDEDLDDIMNNVDQCPDTPITQPVDLDGCAEQQKDDDEDGIKNHLDNCPNTPTGELIDANGCALLQLDSDGDGVSDAEDDFKFNANESLDTDGDGVADRLDAYPEDATRSVVEVADSGNGMLYGIITLLVLALAGGAGFMFMRKPDDPSAMFDSNVTTDAASEQYAASEDKTLPSIESNAEQWEENGVHWSRDAEGNLSYFDAASQEWLPFQS
;
A
#
# COMPACT_ATOMS: atom_id res chain seq x y z
N MET A 1 120.22 -96.82 37.79
CA MET A 1 119.62 -95.80 36.92
C MET A 1 118.79 -94.98 37.84
N ASP A 2 119.35 -93.87 38.29
CA ASP A 2 118.55 -92.88 39.01
C ASP A 2 117.66 -92.23 37.96
N GLN A 3 116.36 -92.17 38.20
CA GLN A 3 115.47 -91.45 37.30
C GLN A 3 115.72 -89.97 37.54
N LYS A 4 115.88 -89.23 36.43
CA LYS A 4 116.05 -87.78 36.49
C LYS A 4 114.65 -87.16 36.55
N ASP A 5 114.56 -86.19 37.43
CA ASP A 5 113.48 -85.26 37.72
C ASP A 5 114.21 -83.92 37.82
N SER A 6 113.70 -82.90 37.13
CA SER A 6 114.49 -81.75 36.68
C SER A 6 114.06 -80.43 37.30
N ASP A 7 112.78 -80.33 37.64
CA ASP A 7 112.15 -79.18 38.28
C ASP A 7 111.52 -79.56 39.64
N ASN A 8 111.40 -80.85 39.96
CA ASN A 8 110.97 -81.46 41.24
C ASN A 8 109.45 -81.43 41.48
N ASP A 9 108.63 -81.55 40.44
CA ASP A 9 107.17 -81.67 40.58
C ASP A 9 106.71 -83.06 41.10
N GLY A 10 107.49 -84.12 40.80
CA GLY A 10 107.25 -85.51 41.20
C GLY A 10 107.14 -86.52 40.05
N TYR A 11 107.09 -86.05 38.80
CA TYR A 11 107.17 -86.84 37.59
C TYR A 11 108.67 -87.02 37.21
N ASN A 12 108.96 -87.65 36.07
CA ASN A 12 110.34 -88.01 35.72
C ASN A 12 110.57 -87.73 34.23
N ASP A 13 111.73 -87.19 33.85
CA ASP A 13 112.22 -86.81 32.51
C ASP A 13 111.83 -87.68 31.29
N ASN A 14 111.43 -88.94 31.51
CA ASN A 14 111.14 -89.93 30.47
C ASN A 14 109.64 -90.25 30.30
N ILE A 15 108.78 -89.67 31.16
CA ILE A 15 107.32 -89.84 31.16
C ILE A 15 106.57 -88.51 31.34
N ASP A 16 107.29 -87.48 31.75
CA ASP A 16 106.88 -86.10 31.91
C ASP A 16 106.96 -85.38 30.55
N ALA A 17 105.90 -84.64 30.20
CA ALA A 17 105.83 -83.86 28.98
C ALA A 17 106.59 -82.52 29.06
N PHE A 18 106.73 -81.95 30.26
CA PHE A 18 107.34 -80.63 30.49
C PHE A 18 108.49 -80.65 31.51
N PRO A 19 109.63 -81.36 31.28
CA PRO A 19 110.68 -81.57 32.28
C PRO A 19 111.54 -80.35 32.69
N TYR A 20 111.00 -79.13 32.56
CA TYR A 20 111.58 -77.89 33.06
C TYR A 20 110.52 -76.88 33.59
N ASP A 21 109.22 -77.22 33.64
CA ASP A 21 108.18 -76.41 34.29
C ASP A 21 107.40 -77.25 35.31
N SER A 22 107.76 -77.10 36.59
CA SER A 22 107.17 -77.81 37.75
C SER A 22 105.67 -77.55 38.01
N THR A 23 104.96 -76.93 37.07
CA THR A 23 103.51 -76.72 37.13
C THR A 23 102.74 -77.52 36.07
N GLN A 24 103.44 -78.15 35.11
CA GLN A 24 102.89 -79.00 34.05
C GLN A 24 103.63 -80.33 34.00
N TYR A 25 102.93 -81.42 33.68
CA TYR A 25 103.51 -82.78 33.67
C TYR A 25 102.91 -83.72 32.61
N SER A 26 101.89 -83.26 31.89
CA SER A 26 101.10 -84.05 30.94
C SER A 26 100.67 -83.15 29.79
N ASP A 27 100.74 -83.75 28.60
CA ASP A 27 100.41 -83.21 27.28
C ASP A 27 99.69 -84.38 26.59
N MET A 28 98.36 -84.39 26.66
CA MET A 28 97.55 -85.58 26.35
C MET A 28 97.48 -85.87 24.84
N ASP A 29 97.59 -84.84 23.99
CA ASP A 29 97.40 -84.94 22.55
C ASP A 29 98.59 -84.48 21.69
N GLY A 30 99.56 -83.75 22.27
CA GLY A 30 100.91 -83.54 21.73
C GLY A 30 101.19 -82.16 21.13
N ASP A 31 100.47 -81.11 21.55
CA ASP A 31 100.56 -79.77 20.96
C ASP A 31 101.64 -78.87 21.61
N GLY A 32 101.98 -79.12 22.89
CA GLY A 32 102.96 -78.37 23.67
C GLY A 32 102.40 -77.42 24.73
N TYR A 33 101.10 -77.47 25.03
CA TYR A 33 100.47 -76.89 26.23
C TYR A 33 100.12 -78.01 27.23
N GLY A 34 99.83 -77.65 28.49
CA GLY A 34 99.80 -78.62 29.58
C GLY A 34 98.43 -78.84 30.24
N ASP A 35 98.02 -80.10 30.36
CA ASP A 35 96.71 -80.55 30.87
C ASP A 35 96.33 -80.00 32.27
N ASN A 36 97.29 -79.50 33.06
CA ASN A 36 96.99 -78.98 34.39
C ASN A 36 96.45 -77.54 34.29
N ALA A 37 95.12 -77.41 34.37
CA ALA A 37 94.35 -76.16 34.50
C ALA A 37 94.71 -75.25 35.71
N SER A 38 95.77 -75.56 36.46
CA SER A 38 96.35 -74.71 37.52
C SER A 38 97.83 -74.39 37.35
N GLY A 39 98.44 -74.79 36.23
CA GLY A 39 99.83 -74.51 35.88
C GLY A 39 100.01 -73.29 34.96
N ASN A 40 101.25 -73.02 34.58
CA ASN A 40 101.58 -72.02 33.55
C ASN A 40 101.15 -72.55 32.17
N SER A 41 100.71 -71.67 31.27
CA SER A 41 100.27 -72.04 29.91
C SER A 41 99.38 -73.29 29.91
N SER A 42 98.41 -73.31 30.83
CA SER A 42 97.48 -74.43 30.98
C SER A 42 96.59 -74.53 29.76
N ASP A 43 96.50 -75.74 29.23
CA ASP A 43 95.66 -76.06 28.09
C ASP A 43 94.16 -76.00 28.47
N ALA A 44 93.39 -75.29 27.65
CA ALA A 44 91.93 -75.20 27.75
C ALA A 44 91.22 -76.42 27.11
N PHE A 45 91.85 -77.13 26.17
CA PHE A 45 91.28 -78.25 25.41
C PHE A 45 92.15 -79.55 25.43
N PRO A 46 92.38 -80.23 26.58
CA PRO A 46 93.32 -81.37 26.73
C PRO A 46 92.95 -82.71 26.04
N THR A 47 92.40 -82.63 24.83
CA THR A 47 92.07 -83.72 23.91
C THR A 47 92.05 -83.30 22.43
N ASP A 48 92.25 -82.02 22.09
CA ASP A 48 92.34 -81.52 20.72
C ASP A 48 93.63 -80.73 20.50
N SER A 49 94.63 -81.39 19.90
CA SER A 49 96.00 -80.86 19.66
C SER A 49 96.09 -79.72 18.63
N THR A 50 95.03 -78.95 18.48
CA THR A 50 94.90 -77.80 17.61
C THR A 50 94.29 -76.59 18.30
N GLN A 51 93.82 -76.72 19.54
CA GLN A 51 93.25 -75.65 20.36
C GLN A 51 93.88 -75.72 21.76
N TRP A 52 94.26 -74.59 22.35
CA TRP A 52 94.95 -74.57 23.66
C TRP A 52 94.57 -73.40 24.57
N SER A 53 93.74 -72.48 24.08
CA SER A 53 93.39 -71.22 24.73
C SER A 53 91.92 -70.90 24.45
N ASP A 54 91.26 -70.42 25.49
CA ASP A 54 89.85 -70.00 25.59
C ASP A 54 89.90 -68.76 26.51
N VAL A 55 89.83 -67.57 25.92
CA VAL A 55 90.12 -66.30 26.63
C VAL A 55 88.93 -65.77 27.45
N ASP A 56 87.69 -66.07 27.06
CA ASP A 56 86.49 -65.55 27.72
C ASP A 56 85.59 -66.61 28.37
N GLY A 57 85.78 -67.90 28.07
CA GLY A 57 85.28 -69.05 28.83
C GLY A 57 84.02 -69.69 28.28
N ASP A 58 83.74 -69.58 26.98
CA ASP A 58 82.52 -70.13 26.36
C ASP A 58 82.65 -71.61 25.91
N GLY A 59 83.87 -72.09 25.69
CA GLY A 59 84.19 -73.45 25.26
C GLY A 59 84.51 -73.62 23.77
N TYR A 60 84.70 -72.54 23.02
CA TYR A 60 85.39 -72.49 21.72
C TYR A 60 86.80 -71.91 21.91
N GLY A 61 87.71 -72.09 20.94
CA GLY A 61 89.14 -71.85 21.18
C GLY A 61 89.79 -70.82 20.25
N ASP A 62 90.60 -69.92 20.82
CA ASP A 62 91.18 -68.74 20.17
C ASP A 62 92.08 -69.03 18.95
N ASN A 63 92.58 -70.26 18.78
CA ASN A 63 93.50 -70.59 17.69
C ASN A 63 92.75 -70.78 16.37
N ALA A 64 92.65 -69.70 15.58
CA ALA A 64 92.08 -69.64 14.21
C ALA A 64 92.62 -70.65 13.16
N ALA A 65 93.51 -71.58 13.53
CA ALA A 65 94.07 -72.63 12.68
C ALA A 65 93.71 -74.06 13.11
N GLY A 66 92.91 -74.25 14.16
CA GLY A 66 92.51 -75.58 14.66
C GLY A 66 91.06 -75.98 14.34
N ASN A 67 90.52 -76.90 15.15
CA ASN A 67 89.17 -77.46 15.00
C ASN A 67 88.15 -76.62 15.78
N TYR A 68 87.06 -76.21 15.12
CA TYR A 68 86.04 -75.32 15.70
C TYR A 68 86.68 -74.08 16.35
N PRO A 69 87.53 -73.34 15.61
CA PRO A 69 88.16 -72.15 16.14
C PRO A 69 87.09 -71.09 16.42
N ASP A 70 87.32 -70.35 17.50
CA ASP A 70 86.49 -69.21 17.85
C ASP A 70 86.72 -68.03 16.89
N ALA A 71 85.62 -67.47 16.38
CA ALA A 71 85.60 -66.27 15.56
C ALA A 71 85.73 -64.97 16.39
N PHE A 72 85.32 -64.96 17.66
CA PHE A 72 85.29 -63.78 18.54
C PHE A 72 85.97 -64.00 19.92
N PRO A 73 87.31 -64.19 20.02
CA PRO A 73 88.06 -64.55 21.26
C PRO A 73 88.11 -63.52 22.40
N THR A 74 87.04 -62.77 22.60
CA THR A 74 86.80 -61.79 23.67
C THR A 74 85.30 -61.55 23.98
N ASP A 75 84.34 -62.12 23.24
CA ASP A 75 82.90 -62.09 23.57
C ASP A 75 82.31 -63.51 23.68
N SER A 76 82.32 -64.02 24.92
CA SER A 76 81.72 -65.30 25.40
C SER A 76 80.24 -65.56 25.09
N THR A 77 79.63 -64.75 24.23
CA THR A 77 78.28 -64.93 23.71
C THR A 77 78.24 -65.22 22.21
N GLN A 78 79.35 -65.09 21.49
CA GLN A 78 79.48 -65.30 20.04
C GLN A 78 80.75 -66.10 19.75
N TRP A 79 80.67 -67.16 18.94
CA TRP A 79 81.83 -68.05 18.67
C TRP A 79 81.99 -68.46 17.21
N SER A 80 81.05 -68.07 16.35
CA SER A 80 80.92 -68.52 14.97
C SER A 80 80.48 -67.34 14.11
N ASP A 81 81.17 -67.20 12.98
CA ASP A 81 80.98 -66.23 11.90
C ASP A 81 80.98 -67.08 10.61
N SER A 82 79.80 -67.37 10.09
CA SER A 82 79.63 -68.38 9.04
C SER A 82 80.01 -67.92 7.62
N ASP A 83 80.09 -66.61 7.37
CA ASP A 83 80.34 -66.04 6.04
C ASP A 83 81.42 -64.94 5.98
N GLY A 84 81.90 -64.45 7.13
CA GLY A 84 83.14 -63.69 7.30
C GLY A 84 82.97 -62.17 7.42
N ASP A 85 81.83 -61.67 7.89
CA ASP A 85 81.52 -60.24 7.93
C ASP A 85 81.91 -59.54 9.25
N GLY A 86 81.98 -60.28 10.35
CA GLY A 86 82.31 -59.78 11.69
C GLY A 86 81.14 -59.63 12.67
N TYR A 87 79.94 -60.12 12.33
CA TYR A 87 78.83 -60.41 13.25
C TYR A 87 78.71 -61.92 13.45
N GLY A 88 77.95 -62.36 14.46
CA GLY A 88 78.04 -63.74 14.93
C GLY A 88 76.72 -64.53 14.90
N ASP A 89 76.82 -65.78 14.44
CA ASP A 89 75.71 -66.71 14.18
C ASP A 89 74.79 -67.01 15.40
N ASN A 90 75.26 -66.78 16.64
CA ASN A 90 74.48 -67.10 17.82
C ASN A 90 73.39 -66.05 18.08
N ALA A 91 72.18 -66.32 17.60
CA ALA A 91 70.93 -65.58 17.83
C ALA A 91 70.50 -65.36 19.32
N THR A 92 71.37 -65.61 20.30
CA THR A 92 71.14 -65.34 21.74
C THR A 92 72.26 -64.55 22.43
N GLY A 93 73.33 -64.16 21.72
CA GLY A 93 74.41 -63.33 22.27
C GLY A 93 74.26 -61.83 21.97
N ASN A 94 75.37 -61.11 22.02
CA ASN A 94 75.41 -59.66 21.76
C ASN A 94 75.64 -59.38 20.27
N TYR A 95 74.87 -58.46 19.69
CA TYR A 95 74.92 -58.15 18.25
C TYR A 95 74.84 -59.42 17.38
N PRO A 96 73.81 -60.27 17.60
CA PRO A 96 73.65 -61.49 16.83
C PRO A 96 73.35 -61.15 15.37
N ASP A 97 73.97 -61.88 14.46
CA ASP A 97 73.72 -61.73 13.04
C ASP A 97 72.31 -62.21 12.67
N ALA A 98 71.58 -61.37 11.93
CA ALA A 98 70.26 -61.65 11.39
C ALA A 98 70.29 -62.49 10.07
N TRP A 99 71.40 -62.49 9.32
CA TRP A 99 71.60 -63.33 8.12
C TRP A 99 72.92 -64.13 8.11
N PRO A 100 73.08 -65.20 8.95
CA PRO A 100 74.29 -66.08 9.03
C PRO A 100 74.62 -66.96 7.82
N ALA A 101 74.51 -66.39 6.62
CA ALA A 101 74.86 -66.96 5.31
C ALA A 101 74.99 -65.90 4.19
N ASP A 102 74.85 -64.60 4.48
CA ASP A 102 75.06 -63.49 3.54
C ASP A 102 75.85 -62.34 4.20
N SER A 103 77.19 -62.38 4.04
CA SER A 103 78.19 -61.41 4.56
C SER A 103 78.08 -59.98 4.00
N THR A 104 76.87 -59.58 3.62
CA THR A 104 76.51 -58.23 3.23
C THR A 104 75.35 -57.66 4.05
N GLN A 105 74.70 -58.44 4.92
CA GLN A 105 73.63 -58.01 5.84
C GLN A 105 73.80 -58.64 7.23
N TRP A 106 73.52 -57.87 8.27
CA TRP A 106 73.75 -58.30 9.66
C TRP A 106 72.74 -57.77 10.69
N GLU A 107 72.10 -56.62 10.43
CA GLU A 107 71.18 -55.92 11.35
C GLU A 107 69.87 -55.59 10.63
N ASP A 108 68.76 -55.72 11.36
CA ASP A 108 67.37 -55.49 10.95
C ASP A 108 66.75 -54.56 12.02
N SER A 109 66.79 -53.25 11.77
CA SER A 109 66.51 -52.23 12.80
C SER A 109 65.04 -52.13 13.18
N ASP A 110 64.10 -52.50 12.31
CA ASP A 110 62.66 -52.36 12.55
C ASP A 110 61.82 -53.65 12.37
N GLY A 111 62.39 -54.71 11.79
CA GLY A 111 61.86 -56.07 11.84
C GLY A 111 61.02 -56.50 10.63
N ASP A 112 61.21 -55.89 9.46
CA ASP A 112 60.46 -56.20 8.25
C ASP A 112 61.05 -57.37 7.42
N GLY A 113 62.35 -57.65 7.58
CA GLY A 113 63.08 -58.73 6.92
C GLY A 113 63.98 -58.31 5.73
N TYR A 114 64.20 -57.01 5.53
CA TYR A 114 65.26 -56.43 4.71
C TYR A 114 66.41 -55.92 5.61
N GLY A 115 67.62 -55.80 5.07
CA GLY A 115 68.83 -55.57 5.89
C GLY A 115 69.36 -54.14 5.84
N ASP A 116 69.72 -53.60 7.01
CA ASP A 116 70.14 -52.20 7.26
C ASP A 116 71.31 -51.69 6.38
N ASN A 117 72.03 -52.56 5.67
CA ASN A 117 73.06 -52.16 4.72
C ASN A 117 72.46 -52.01 3.29
N PRO A 118 72.21 -50.79 2.78
CA PRO A 118 71.65 -50.55 1.43
C PRO A 118 72.59 -50.97 0.29
N SER A 119 73.81 -51.43 0.59
CA SER A 119 74.76 -51.96 -0.40
C SER A 119 74.86 -53.49 -0.44
N GLY A 120 74.13 -54.19 0.43
CA GLY A 120 74.09 -55.65 0.48
C GLY A 120 72.97 -56.29 -0.33
N THR A 121 72.84 -57.61 -0.24
CA THR A 121 71.73 -58.37 -0.81
C THR A 121 70.42 -57.90 -0.16
N ASN A 122 69.44 -57.51 -0.96
CA ASN A 122 68.15 -56.97 -0.49
C ASN A 122 68.33 -55.88 0.61
N GLY A 123 69.31 -54.99 0.41
CA GLY A 123 69.54 -53.87 1.31
C GLY A 123 68.36 -52.92 1.36
N ASP A 124 67.99 -52.55 2.58
CA ASP A 124 66.88 -51.68 2.87
C ASP A 124 67.20 -50.22 2.54
N ALA A 125 66.27 -49.54 1.87
CA ALA A 125 66.31 -48.11 1.59
C ALA A 125 65.89 -47.24 2.80
N PHE A 126 65.06 -47.75 3.71
CA PHE A 126 64.52 -47.00 4.85
C PHE A 126 64.64 -47.75 6.22
N PRO A 127 65.85 -47.97 6.79
CA PRO A 127 66.10 -48.74 8.05
C PRO A 127 65.54 -48.15 9.37
N SER A 128 64.25 -47.82 9.36
CA SER A 128 63.45 -47.24 10.45
C SER A 128 61.95 -47.15 10.11
N ASP A 129 61.52 -47.51 8.90
CA ASP A 129 60.11 -47.68 8.51
C ASP A 129 59.85 -49.09 7.94
N SER A 130 59.49 -50.02 8.84
CA SER A 130 59.05 -51.41 8.61
C SER A 130 57.88 -51.63 7.64
N THR A 131 57.51 -50.61 6.87
CA THR A 131 56.52 -50.65 5.81
C THR A 131 57.07 -50.26 4.44
N GLN A 132 58.32 -49.79 4.34
CA GLN A 132 58.99 -49.35 3.11
C GLN A 132 60.43 -49.88 3.09
N TRP A 133 60.77 -50.76 2.15
CA TRP A 133 62.10 -51.40 2.08
C TRP A 133 62.86 -51.17 0.77
N SER A 134 62.29 -50.41 -0.16
CA SER A 134 62.77 -50.28 -1.53
C SER A 134 62.45 -48.90 -2.06
N ASP A 135 63.44 -48.31 -2.73
CA ASP A 135 63.43 -47.02 -3.43
C ASP A 135 64.10 -47.30 -4.79
N ALA A 136 63.29 -47.45 -5.84
CA ALA A 136 63.73 -48.00 -7.12
C ALA A 136 64.57 -47.02 -7.98
N ASP A 137 64.43 -45.71 -7.76
CA ASP A 137 65.04 -44.66 -8.59
C ASP A 137 65.83 -43.59 -7.82
N GLY A 138 65.73 -43.56 -6.49
CA GLY A 138 66.63 -42.87 -5.56
C GLY A 138 66.14 -41.50 -5.08
N ASP A 139 64.83 -41.26 -5.01
CA ASP A 139 64.26 -39.96 -4.65
C ASP A 139 63.92 -39.79 -3.16
N GLY A 140 63.77 -40.90 -2.43
CA GLY A 140 63.44 -40.93 -1.01
C GLY A 140 61.97 -41.18 -0.65
N TYR A 141 61.12 -41.55 -1.61
CA TYR A 141 59.82 -42.20 -1.40
C TYR A 141 59.93 -43.70 -1.73
N GLY A 142 58.99 -44.52 -1.24
CA GLY A 142 59.19 -45.97 -1.22
C GLY A 142 58.20 -46.79 -2.05
N ASP A 143 58.71 -47.77 -2.79
CA ASP A 143 58.01 -48.58 -3.79
C ASP A 143 56.76 -49.35 -3.30
N ASN A 144 56.60 -49.58 -1.99
CA ASN A 144 55.46 -50.35 -1.46
C ASN A 144 54.19 -49.48 -1.40
N PRO A 145 53.15 -49.71 -2.22
CA PRO A 145 51.92 -48.91 -2.24
C PRO A 145 51.00 -49.14 -1.02
N SER A 146 51.53 -49.66 0.08
CA SER A 146 50.79 -49.96 1.32
C SER A 146 51.49 -49.56 2.61
N GLY A 147 52.68 -48.95 2.54
CA GLY A 147 53.38 -48.40 3.70
C GLY A 147 53.19 -46.90 3.88
N THR A 148 54.12 -46.25 4.59
CA THR A 148 54.10 -44.81 4.86
C THR A 148 54.83 -44.03 3.77
N THR A 149 54.22 -42.93 3.29
CA THR A 149 54.71 -42.15 2.15
C THR A 149 55.08 -43.04 0.94
N PRO A 150 54.11 -43.85 0.45
CA PRO A 150 54.33 -44.71 -0.70
C PRO A 150 54.53 -43.87 -1.95
N ASP A 151 55.45 -44.29 -2.80
CA ASP A 151 55.69 -43.69 -4.10
C ASP A 151 54.61 -44.12 -5.12
N ALA A 152 54.06 -43.13 -5.84
CA ALA A 152 53.14 -43.33 -6.95
C ALA A 152 53.83 -43.73 -8.27
N PHE A 153 55.11 -43.39 -8.47
CA PHE A 153 55.86 -43.61 -9.71
C PHE A 153 57.24 -44.31 -9.56
N PRO A 154 57.34 -45.57 -9.06
CA PRO A 154 58.62 -46.29 -8.76
C PRO A 154 59.56 -46.62 -9.95
N SER A 155 59.95 -45.59 -10.69
CA SER A 155 60.82 -45.59 -11.86
C SER A 155 61.13 -44.17 -12.41
N ASP A 156 60.56 -43.10 -11.85
CA ASP A 156 60.85 -41.70 -12.19
C ASP A 156 61.09 -40.84 -10.93
N SER A 157 62.36 -40.71 -10.53
CA SER A 157 62.86 -39.92 -9.37
C SER A 157 62.64 -38.40 -9.44
N THR A 158 61.62 -37.97 -10.18
CA THR A 158 61.12 -36.61 -10.23
C THR A 158 59.63 -36.51 -9.88
N GLN A 159 58.92 -37.62 -9.70
CA GLN A 159 57.49 -37.69 -9.38
C GLN A 159 57.26 -38.75 -8.30
N TRP A 160 56.53 -38.41 -7.23
CA TRP A 160 56.26 -39.33 -6.11
C TRP A 160 54.82 -39.28 -5.57
N GLU A 161 54.12 -38.17 -5.82
CA GLU A 161 52.73 -37.92 -5.42
C GLU A 161 51.82 -37.87 -6.67
N ASP A 162 50.63 -38.45 -6.55
CA ASP A 162 49.49 -38.43 -7.49
C ASP A 162 48.24 -38.24 -6.62
N ALA A 163 47.74 -37.00 -6.52
CA ALA A 163 46.71 -36.63 -5.54
C ALA A 163 45.28 -37.06 -5.89
N ASP A 164 44.96 -37.23 -7.18
CA ASP A 164 43.59 -37.50 -7.64
C ASP A 164 43.41 -38.79 -8.45
N GLY A 165 44.51 -39.48 -8.79
CA GLY A 165 44.57 -40.86 -9.25
C GLY A 165 44.52 -41.04 -10.77
N ASP A 166 45.02 -40.07 -11.53
CA ASP A 166 44.95 -40.06 -12.99
C ASP A 166 46.19 -40.69 -13.70
N GLY A 167 47.34 -40.70 -13.03
CA GLY A 167 48.62 -41.23 -13.53
C GLY A 167 49.62 -40.21 -14.08
N TYR A 168 49.41 -38.92 -13.83
CA TYR A 168 50.41 -37.85 -13.89
C TYR A 168 50.75 -37.40 -12.45
N GLY A 169 51.90 -36.75 -12.26
CA GLY A 169 52.46 -36.57 -10.92
C GLY A 169 52.51 -35.12 -10.43
N ASP A 170 52.13 -34.89 -9.18
CA ASP A 170 51.92 -33.57 -8.55
C ASP A 170 53.11 -32.60 -8.58
N ASN A 171 54.36 -33.06 -8.75
CA ASN A 171 55.54 -32.19 -8.76
C ASN A 171 55.69 -31.46 -10.12
N PRO A 172 55.46 -30.14 -10.22
CA PRO A 172 55.45 -29.40 -11.49
C PRO A 172 56.87 -29.15 -12.07
N ASN A 173 57.91 -29.78 -11.52
CA ASN A 173 59.28 -29.72 -12.01
C ASN A 173 59.80 -31.08 -12.49
N GLY A 174 59.00 -32.15 -12.40
CA GLY A 174 59.37 -33.47 -12.87
C GLY A 174 58.91 -33.79 -14.30
N ASN A 175 59.07 -35.05 -14.69
CA ASN A 175 58.78 -35.52 -16.04
C ASN A 175 57.27 -35.73 -16.24
N ASN A 176 56.66 -34.88 -17.09
CA ASN A 176 55.20 -34.82 -17.25
C ASN A 176 54.48 -34.49 -15.94
N GLY A 177 55.09 -33.62 -15.12
CA GLY A 177 54.48 -33.10 -13.90
C GLY A 177 53.15 -32.41 -14.19
N ASP A 178 52.15 -32.72 -13.38
CA ASP A 178 50.76 -32.36 -13.57
C ASP A 178 50.53 -30.84 -13.37
N GLN A 179 49.77 -30.25 -14.29
CA GLN A 179 49.33 -28.85 -14.26
C GLN A 179 48.03 -28.64 -13.45
N PHE A 180 47.27 -29.70 -13.15
CA PHE A 180 45.98 -29.65 -12.45
C PHE A 180 45.80 -30.69 -11.29
N PRO A 181 46.66 -30.75 -10.23
CA PRO A 181 46.67 -31.82 -9.19
C PRO A 181 45.46 -31.88 -8.23
N SER A 182 44.26 -31.98 -8.80
CA SER A 182 42.96 -32.03 -8.13
C SER A 182 41.76 -32.29 -9.07
N ASP A 183 41.94 -32.34 -10.39
CA ASP A 183 40.95 -32.80 -11.37
C ASP A 183 41.54 -33.89 -12.29
N ASN A 184 41.35 -35.16 -11.91
CA ASN A 184 41.78 -36.38 -12.63
C ASN A 184 41.21 -36.60 -14.04
N THR A 185 40.76 -35.52 -14.68
CA THR A 185 40.36 -35.46 -16.06
C THR A 185 41.14 -34.42 -16.88
N GLN A 186 42.03 -33.64 -16.25
CA GLN A 186 42.93 -32.68 -16.88
C GLN A 186 44.32 -32.81 -16.27
N TRP A 187 45.37 -32.72 -17.07
CA TRP A 187 46.75 -32.89 -16.60
C TRP A 187 47.81 -32.07 -17.35
N PHE A 188 47.39 -31.36 -18.40
CA PHE A 188 48.28 -30.68 -19.35
C PHE A 188 47.56 -29.47 -19.97
N ASP A 189 48.33 -28.42 -20.21
CA ASP A 189 47.92 -27.09 -20.69
C ASP A 189 49.11 -26.57 -21.53
N GLU A 190 49.03 -26.65 -22.87
CA GLU A 190 50.18 -26.43 -23.77
C GLU A 190 50.65 -24.96 -23.82
N ASP A 191 49.78 -23.98 -23.53
CA ASP A 191 50.07 -22.55 -23.72
C ASP A 191 50.06 -21.67 -22.45
N GLY A 192 49.50 -22.16 -21.33
CA GLY A 192 49.68 -21.63 -19.99
C GLY A 192 48.57 -20.71 -19.48
N ASP A 193 47.34 -20.85 -19.96
CA ASP A 193 46.20 -20.00 -19.55
C ASP A 193 45.44 -20.51 -18.32
N GLY A 194 45.56 -21.80 -18.01
CA GLY A 194 44.91 -22.46 -16.86
C GLY A 194 43.62 -23.22 -17.16
N PHE A 195 43.33 -23.55 -18.43
CA PHE A 195 42.35 -24.55 -18.84
C PHE A 195 43.04 -25.79 -19.42
N GLY A 196 42.40 -26.97 -19.34
CA GLY A 196 43.05 -28.24 -19.62
C GLY A 196 42.80 -28.80 -21.02
N ASP A 197 43.85 -29.24 -21.71
CA ASP A 197 43.82 -29.68 -23.11
C ASP A 197 42.98 -30.95 -23.37
N ASN A 198 42.71 -31.76 -22.34
CA ASN A 198 42.06 -33.06 -22.52
C ASN A 198 40.56 -32.88 -22.80
N GLN A 199 40.22 -32.86 -24.08
CA GLN A 199 38.86 -32.81 -24.66
C GLN A 199 37.87 -33.87 -24.15
N ALA A 200 38.32 -34.88 -23.40
CA ALA A 200 37.47 -35.89 -22.77
C ALA A 200 37.14 -35.60 -21.29
N GLY A 201 37.74 -34.56 -20.70
CA GLY A 201 37.61 -34.21 -19.28
C GLY A 201 36.54 -33.18 -18.95
N ASN A 202 36.60 -32.67 -17.72
CA ASN A 202 35.77 -31.56 -17.24
C ASN A 202 36.32 -30.24 -17.78
N ASN A 203 35.44 -29.31 -18.19
CA ASN A 203 35.79 -27.97 -18.64
C ASN A 203 37.09 -27.89 -19.49
N PRO A 204 37.20 -28.70 -20.56
CA PRO A 204 38.38 -28.68 -21.42
C PRO A 204 38.50 -27.35 -22.14
N ASP A 205 39.74 -26.95 -22.41
CA ASP A 205 40.03 -25.83 -23.29
C ASP A 205 39.50 -26.10 -24.70
N ALA A 206 38.74 -25.15 -25.26
CA ALA A 206 38.29 -25.20 -26.66
C ALA A 206 39.40 -24.88 -27.68
N PHE A 207 40.46 -24.14 -27.30
CA PHE A 207 41.57 -23.74 -28.17
C PHE A 207 42.98 -23.97 -27.54
N PRO A 208 43.43 -25.24 -27.37
CA PRO A 208 44.74 -25.68 -26.78
C PRO A 208 46.07 -25.13 -27.35
N LEU A 209 46.07 -24.01 -28.07
CA LEU A 209 47.19 -23.34 -28.70
C LEU A 209 47.03 -21.79 -28.76
N ASP A 210 45.97 -21.23 -28.17
CA ASP A 210 45.73 -19.79 -28.05
C ASP A 210 45.28 -19.39 -26.63
N SER A 211 46.26 -19.21 -25.74
CA SER A 211 46.23 -18.68 -24.34
C SER A 211 45.43 -17.40 -24.07
N THR A 212 44.63 -16.95 -25.03
CA THR A 212 43.68 -15.86 -24.92
C THR A 212 42.23 -16.31 -25.12
N GLN A 213 41.98 -17.57 -25.43
CA GLN A 213 40.67 -18.15 -25.76
C GLN A 213 40.54 -19.57 -25.19
N TRP A 214 39.65 -19.79 -24.20
CA TRP A 214 39.51 -21.10 -23.53
C TRP A 214 38.15 -21.78 -23.71
N SER A 215 37.19 -21.12 -24.36
CA SER A 215 35.78 -21.53 -24.38
C SER A 215 35.13 -21.13 -25.71
N ASP A 216 34.36 -22.06 -26.26
CA ASP A 216 33.53 -21.94 -27.47
C ASP A 216 32.12 -22.40 -27.07
N SER A 217 31.24 -21.45 -26.76
CA SER A 217 29.94 -21.73 -26.13
C SER A 217 28.88 -22.29 -27.09
N ASP A 218 29.05 -22.17 -28.40
CA ASP A 218 28.05 -22.62 -29.40
C ASP A 218 28.59 -23.53 -30.53
N GLY A 219 29.91 -23.60 -30.70
CA GLY A 219 30.61 -24.54 -31.58
C GLY A 219 30.93 -24.02 -32.97
N ASP A 220 31.02 -22.69 -33.19
CA ASP A 220 31.39 -22.09 -34.47
C ASP A 220 32.91 -22.09 -34.73
N GLY A 221 33.73 -22.15 -33.67
CA GLY A 221 35.20 -22.13 -33.74
C GLY A 221 35.87 -20.77 -33.52
N TYR A 222 35.15 -19.80 -32.98
CA TYR A 222 35.66 -18.56 -32.39
C TYR A 222 35.41 -18.58 -30.87
N GLY A 223 36.20 -17.82 -30.10
CA GLY A 223 36.26 -18.02 -28.64
C GLY A 223 35.58 -16.92 -27.82
N ASP A 224 34.84 -17.32 -26.78
CA ASP A 224 33.97 -16.46 -25.95
C ASP A 224 34.66 -15.23 -25.30
N ASN A 225 35.98 -15.27 -25.13
CA ASN A 225 36.73 -14.16 -24.54
C ASN A 225 36.95 -13.03 -25.56
N ALA A 226 36.03 -12.06 -25.60
CA ALA A 226 36.14 -10.85 -26.44
C ALA A 226 37.40 -9.97 -26.21
N ALA A 227 38.26 -10.28 -25.24
CA ALA A 227 39.56 -9.63 -25.04
C ALA A 227 40.75 -10.38 -25.69
N GLY A 228 40.52 -11.56 -26.27
CA GLY A 228 41.55 -12.41 -26.87
C GLY A 228 41.71 -12.26 -28.39
N LEU A 229 42.45 -13.19 -28.99
CA LEU A 229 42.82 -13.18 -30.40
C LEU A 229 41.68 -13.76 -31.25
N ASN A 230 41.02 -12.88 -31.99
CA ASN A 230 39.79 -13.21 -32.74
C ASN A 230 38.65 -13.65 -31.80
N GLY A 231 38.62 -13.08 -30.58
CA GLY A 231 37.52 -13.29 -29.63
C GLY A 231 36.18 -12.91 -30.24
N ASP A 232 35.18 -13.72 -29.95
CA ASP A 232 33.88 -13.67 -30.58
C ASP A 232 33.03 -12.47 -30.12
N ALA A 233 32.37 -11.83 -31.08
CA ALA A 233 31.41 -10.76 -30.87
C ALA A 233 30.02 -11.28 -30.43
N PHE A 234 29.66 -12.53 -30.77
CA PHE A 234 28.35 -13.13 -30.47
C PHE A 234 28.44 -14.57 -29.87
N PRO A 235 29.01 -14.78 -28.65
CA PRO A 235 29.31 -16.11 -28.05
C PRO A 235 28.14 -17.08 -27.74
N ASN A 236 27.01 -16.95 -28.42
CA ASN A 236 25.79 -17.74 -28.29
C ASN A 236 25.03 -17.87 -29.64
N ASP A 237 25.57 -17.39 -30.76
CA ASP A 237 25.01 -17.50 -32.11
C ASP A 237 26.04 -18.09 -33.10
N PRO A 238 26.02 -19.41 -33.37
CA PRO A 238 27.01 -20.12 -34.19
C PRO A 238 26.87 -19.83 -35.70
N THR A 239 26.38 -18.64 -36.03
CA THR A 239 26.27 -18.09 -37.38
C THR A 239 26.86 -16.69 -37.50
N GLN A 240 27.30 -16.06 -36.40
CA GLN A 240 27.96 -14.75 -36.35
C GLN A 240 29.18 -14.82 -35.43
N SER A 241 30.34 -14.38 -35.92
CA SER A 241 31.57 -14.34 -35.11
C SER A 241 32.39 -13.05 -35.24
N ALA A 242 31.82 -12.01 -35.87
CA ALA A 242 32.43 -10.69 -36.02
C ALA A 242 31.38 -9.58 -36.14
N ASP A 243 31.66 -8.44 -35.50
CA ASP A 243 30.94 -7.17 -35.61
C ASP A 243 32.01 -6.08 -35.84
N GLN A 244 32.15 -5.62 -37.09
CA GLN A 244 33.29 -4.77 -37.49
C GLN A 244 33.15 -3.29 -37.08
N ASP A 245 31.93 -2.78 -36.97
CA ASP A 245 31.63 -1.37 -36.68
C ASP A 245 30.95 -1.12 -35.33
N ASN A 246 30.58 -2.21 -34.65
CA ASN A 246 30.07 -2.30 -33.29
C ASN A 246 28.63 -1.76 -33.18
N ASP A 247 27.79 -2.06 -34.17
CA ASP A 247 26.36 -1.73 -34.19
C ASP A 247 25.44 -2.83 -33.60
N GLY A 248 25.97 -4.05 -33.40
CA GLY A 248 25.26 -5.18 -32.80
C GLY A 248 24.62 -6.15 -33.80
N TYR A 249 24.85 -5.99 -35.10
CA TYR A 249 24.54 -6.99 -36.14
C TYR A 249 25.83 -7.63 -36.66
N GLY A 250 25.77 -8.90 -37.07
CA GLY A 250 26.98 -9.66 -37.38
C GLY A 250 27.39 -9.60 -38.86
N ASP A 251 28.70 -9.50 -39.13
CA ASP A 251 29.32 -9.38 -40.46
C ASP A 251 28.85 -10.47 -41.47
N ASN A 252 28.38 -11.63 -41.00
CA ASN A 252 27.83 -12.67 -41.86
C ASN A 252 26.35 -12.40 -42.18
N ALA A 253 26.12 -11.70 -43.29
CA ALA A 253 24.80 -11.47 -43.92
C ALA A 253 23.96 -12.73 -44.28
N SER A 254 24.43 -13.95 -43.96
CA SER A 254 23.67 -15.20 -44.08
C SER A 254 23.37 -15.91 -42.75
N GLY A 255 23.87 -15.39 -41.63
CA GLY A 255 23.54 -15.83 -40.28
C GLY A 255 22.24 -15.21 -39.75
N VAL A 256 21.94 -15.52 -38.49
CA VAL A 256 20.89 -14.85 -37.70
C VAL A 256 21.36 -13.44 -37.37
N ASN A 257 20.46 -12.45 -37.44
CA ASN A 257 20.78 -11.02 -37.27
C ASN A 257 22.01 -10.55 -38.09
N GLY A 258 22.19 -11.12 -39.29
CA GLY A 258 23.27 -10.73 -40.19
C GLY A 258 23.05 -9.32 -40.73
N ASP A 259 24.08 -8.49 -40.60
CA ASP A 259 24.10 -7.14 -41.13
C ASP A 259 24.03 -7.14 -42.69
N GLN A 260 23.37 -6.13 -43.23
CA GLN A 260 23.22 -5.88 -44.66
C GLN A 260 23.92 -4.58 -45.12
N CYS A 261 24.55 -3.82 -44.22
CA CYS A 261 24.96 -2.43 -44.42
C CYS A 261 26.41 -2.05 -44.02
N LEU A 262 27.24 -3.04 -43.70
CA LEU A 262 28.66 -3.05 -43.30
C LEU A 262 29.40 -1.70 -43.34
N GLY A 263 29.84 -1.24 -42.17
CA GLY A 263 30.54 0.04 -41.98
C GLY A 263 29.66 1.14 -41.39
N THR A 264 28.68 0.78 -40.56
CA THR A 264 27.82 1.70 -39.81
C THR A 264 28.66 2.72 -39.06
N PRO A 265 28.41 4.04 -39.20
CA PRO A 265 29.20 5.03 -38.48
C PRO A 265 28.93 4.95 -36.96
N ALA A 266 29.93 4.49 -36.21
CA ALA A 266 29.86 4.19 -34.78
C ALA A 266 29.06 5.23 -33.97
N GLY A 267 28.03 4.75 -33.25
CA GLY A 267 27.11 5.57 -32.45
C GLY A 267 25.85 6.04 -33.18
N GLN A 268 25.64 5.68 -34.44
CA GLN A 268 24.31 5.75 -35.06
C GLN A 268 23.41 4.60 -34.61
N SER A 269 22.09 4.81 -34.68
CA SER A 269 21.10 3.76 -34.47
C SER A 269 20.73 3.08 -35.79
N VAL A 270 20.78 1.76 -35.81
CA VAL A 270 20.43 0.92 -36.96
C VAL A 270 18.99 0.41 -36.93
N ASP A 271 18.49 -0.01 -38.07
CA ASP A 271 17.20 -0.68 -38.23
C ASP A 271 17.27 -2.20 -37.92
N SER A 272 16.28 -2.97 -38.35
CA SER A 272 16.25 -4.44 -38.19
C SER A 272 17.22 -5.23 -39.10
N ASN A 273 18.04 -4.55 -39.90
CA ASN A 273 18.91 -5.11 -40.92
C ASN A 273 20.39 -4.69 -40.73
N GLY A 274 20.74 -4.01 -39.63
CA GLY A 274 22.06 -3.37 -39.42
C GLY A 274 22.23 -2.04 -40.16
N CYS A 275 21.19 -1.52 -40.81
CA CYS A 275 21.29 -0.29 -41.61
C CYS A 275 20.93 0.95 -40.80
N ALA A 276 21.87 1.87 -40.58
CA ALA A 276 21.54 3.21 -40.09
C ALA A 276 21.01 4.10 -41.22
N ALA A 277 20.22 5.12 -40.87
CA ALA A 277 19.60 6.04 -41.82
C ALA A 277 20.60 6.81 -42.72
N SER A 278 21.91 6.82 -42.40
CA SER A 278 22.94 7.40 -43.28
C SER A 278 23.45 6.45 -44.37
N GLN A 279 23.12 5.15 -44.30
CA GLN A 279 23.36 4.14 -45.34
C GLN A 279 22.11 3.87 -46.21
N LEU A 280 20.92 4.22 -45.73
CA LEU A 280 19.64 4.03 -46.42
C LEU A 280 19.28 5.19 -47.36
N ASP A 281 18.58 4.88 -48.44
CA ASP A 281 18.03 5.80 -49.46
C ASP A 281 16.69 5.18 -49.88
N GLY A 282 15.62 5.54 -49.16
CA GLY A 282 14.35 4.81 -49.12
C GLY A 282 13.48 4.93 -50.38
N ASP A 283 13.58 6.03 -51.12
CA ASP A 283 12.84 6.26 -52.37
C ASP A 283 13.72 6.29 -53.63
N MET A 284 15.05 6.28 -53.47
CA MET A 284 16.07 6.24 -54.52
C MET A 284 16.22 7.55 -55.30
N ASP A 285 15.99 8.70 -54.67
CA ASP A 285 16.31 10.02 -55.23
C ASP A 285 17.82 10.36 -55.22
N GLY A 286 18.58 9.76 -54.29
CA GLY A 286 20.03 9.91 -54.14
C GLY A 286 20.49 10.73 -52.92
N VAL A 287 19.57 11.15 -52.05
CA VAL A 287 19.85 11.63 -50.68
C VAL A 287 19.57 10.49 -49.68
N ASN A 288 20.32 10.41 -48.58
CA ASN A 288 20.11 9.35 -47.58
C ASN A 288 19.04 9.75 -46.54
N ASP A 289 18.35 8.77 -45.96
CA ASP A 289 17.23 8.95 -45.02
C ASP A 289 17.59 9.84 -43.80
N ALA A 290 18.88 9.95 -43.44
CA ALA A 290 19.40 10.82 -42.37
C ALA A 290 19.63 12.29 -42.78
N SER A 291 19.64 12.61 -44.08
CA SER A 291 19.81 13.96 -44.63
C SER A 291 18.63 14.43 -45.49
N ASP A 292 17.71 13.52 -45.81
CA ASP A 292 16.48 13.77 -46.53
C ASP A 292 15.41 14.41 -45.62
N ALA A 293 14.81 15.50 -46.10
CA ALA A 293 13.73 16.23 -45.46
C ALA A 293 12.37 16.02 -46.15
N CYS A 294 12.35 15.31 -47.28
CA CYS A 294 11.20 15.13 -48.18
C CYS A 294 10.92 13.64 -48.53
N PRO A 295 10.94 12.69 -47.58
CA PRO A 295 10.87 11.25 -47.88
C PRO A 295 9.63 10.83 -48.66
N GLY A 296 9.86 10.12 -49.76
CA GLY A 296 8.83 9.69 -50.71
C GLY A 296 8.82 10.47 -52.03
N THR A 297 9.97 11.02 -52.42
CA THR A 297 10.19 11.76 -53.68
C THR A 297 9.65 11.00 -54.90
N PRO A 298 8.87 11.65 -55.79
CA PRO A 298 8.37 11.02 -57.00
C PRO A 298 9.50 10.55 -57.93
N ALA A 299 9.69 9.22 -58.00
CA ALA A 299 10.78 8.57 -58.70
C ALA A 299 11.04 9.11 -60.12
N GLY A 300 12.20 9.75 -60.30
CA GLY A 300 12.66 10.33 -61.56
C GLY A 300 12.46 11.85 -61.70
N GLU A 301 11.99 12.53 -60.66
CA GLU A 301 12.14 13.99 -60.53
C GLU A 301 13.60 14.37 -60.18
N GLN A 302 13.87 15.64 -59.87
CA GLN A 302 15.21 16.12 -59.52
C GLN A 302 15.12 16.90 -58.22
N VAL A 303 15.87 16.44 -57.23
CA VAL A 303 15.90 16.99 -55.88
C VAL A 303 17.04 17.97 -55.69
N ASP A 304 16.95 18.73 -54.61
CA ASP A 304 18.00 19.64 -54.15
C ASP A 304 19.06 18.89 -53.30
N ASN A 305 19.61 19.53 -52.27
CA ASN A 305 20.59 18.91 -51.37
C ASN A 305 20.00 18.42 -50.03
N VAL A 306 18.67 18.35 -49.89
CA VAL A 306 17.94 17.79 -48.73
C VAL A 306 16.78 16.87 -49.18
N GLY A 307 16.86 16.28 -50.37
CA GLY A 307 15.86 15.34 -50.91
C GLY A 307 14.59 16.00 -51.46
N CYS A 308 14.48 17.32 -51.44
CA CYS A 308 13.24 17.97 -51.85
C CYS A 308 13.19 18.22 -53.37
N SER A 309 12.20 17.61 -54.04
CA SER A 309 11.81 17.99 -55.41
C SER A 309 11.03 19.31 -55.41
N SER A 310 11.08 20.02 -56.53
CA SER A 310 10.16 21.14 -56.85
C SER A 310 8.65 20.83 -56.79
N SER A 311 8.24 19.56 -56.64
CA SER A 311 6.84 19.17 -56.35
C SER A 311 6.54 19.06 -54.85
N GLN A 312 7.58 19.02 -54.02
CA GLN A 312 7.58 18.91 -52.55
C GLN A 312 8.10 20.19 -51.86
N GLU A 313 8.43 21.26 -52.59
CA GLU A 313 8.75 22.56 -51.99
C GLU A 313 7.51 23.24 -51.42
N ASP A 314 7.61 23.70 -50.16
CA ASP A 314 6.70 24.62 -49.47
C ASP A 314 7.57 25.80 -48.98
N SER A 315 7.21 27.04 -49.35
CA SER A 315 8.08 28.22 -49.17
C SER A 315 7.92 28.92 -47.82
N ASP A 316 6.75 28.82 -47.19
CA ASP A 316 6.41 29.49 -45.92
C ASP A 316 6.01 28.52 -44.80
N ASN A 317 5.88 27.23 -45.14
CA ASN A 317 5.60 26.09 -44.26
C ASN A 317 4.18 26.14 -43.69
N ASP A 318 3.20 26.49 -44.53
CA ASP A 318 1.77 26.46 -44.20
C ASP A 318 1.09 25.10 -44.46
N MET A 319 1.83 24.14 -45.02
CA MET A 319 1.42 22.79 -45.44
C MET A 319 0.76 22.69 -46.83
N VAL A 320 0.78 23.75 -47.63
CA VAL A 320 0.30 23.76 -49.03
C VAL A 320 1.48 24.03 -49.98
N MET A 321 1.92 22.97 -50.68
CA MET A 321 3.10 23.04 -51.55
C MET A 321 3.00 24.16 -52.62
N ASN A 322 4.15 24.74 -53.00
CA ASN A 322 4.33 25.84 -53.97
C ASN A 322 3.56 25.69 -55.31
N ALA A 323 3.21 24.45 -55.70
CA ALA A 323 2.47 24.13 -56.92
C ALA A 323 0.94 24.28 -56.80
N PHE A 324 0.42 24.43 -55.59
CA PHE A 324 -1.01 24.46 -55.25
C PHE A 324 -1.41 25.66 -54.38
N ASP A 325 -0.45 26.25 -53.65
CA ASP A 325 -0.61 27.51 -52.92
C ASP A 325 -1.01 28.69 -53.84
N ALA A 326 -1.93 29.52 -53.35
CA ALA A 326 -2.43 30.74 -53.97
C ALA A 326 -2.18 32.01 -53.12
N CYS A 327 -1.69 31.85 -51.88
CA CYS A 327 -1.53 32.87 -50.85
C CYS A 327 -0.06 33.02 -50.34
N PRO A 328 0.99 32.91 -51.20
CA PRO A 328 2.37 32.75 -50.76
C PRO A 328 2.85 33.86 -49.82
N ASN A 329 3.62 33.47 -48.81
CA ASN A 329 4.03 34.18 -47.60
C ASN A 329 2.95 34.21 -46.50
N THR A 330 2.23 33.10 -46.31
CA THR A 330 1.33 32.89 -45.17
C THR A 330 2.11 32.87 -43.83
N PRO A 331 1.65 33.54 -42.77
CA PRO A 331 2.35 33.54 -41.49
C PRO A 331 2.39 32.15 -40.82
N LEU A 332 3.62 31.66 -40.59
CA LEU A 332 3.91 30.38 -39.94
C LEU A 332 3.07 30.12 -38.68
N GLY A 333 2.37 28.98 -38.65
CA GLY A 333 1.58 28.53 -37.50
C GLY A 333 0.12 29.01 -37.47
N LEU A 334 -0.34 29.72 -38.49
CA LEU A 334 -1.78 29.91 -38.74
C LEU A 334 -2.38 28.67 -39.42
N THR A 335 -3.69 28.46 -39.24
CA THR A 335 -4.44 27.43 -39.97
C THR A 335 -4.92 27.97 -41.31
N VAL A 336 -4.59 27.27 -42.39
CA VAL A 336 -4.93 27.65 -43.77
C VAL A 336 -6.07 26.85 -44.37
N ASP A 337 -6.64 27.38 -45.45
CA ASP A 337 -7.59 26.67 -46.30
C ASP A 337 -6.88 25.75 -47.32
N ALA A 338 -7.65 25.16 -48.25
CA ALA A 338 -7.12 24.25 -49.27
C ALA A 338 -6.34 24.95 -50.41
N ALA A 339 -6.05 26.25 -50.29
CA ALA A 339 -5.29 27.06 -51.23
C ALA A 339 -4.15 27.87 -50.55
N GLY A 340 -3.79 27.53 -49.31
CA GLY A 340 -2.72 28.20 -48.55
C GLY A 340 -3.16 29.50 -47.87
N CYS A 341 -4.45 29.83 -47.87
CA CYS A 341 -4.91 31.11 -47.34
C CYS A 341 -5.35 30.99 -45.88
N ALA A 342 -4.65 31.69 -44.97
CA ALA A 342 -5.15 31.93 -43.61
C ALA A 342 -6.26 33.01 -43.61
N LEU A 343 -7.10 33.03 -42.57
CA LEU A 343 -8.19 34.03 -42.43
C LEU A 343 -7.69 35.49 -42.45
N SER A 344 -6.42 35.74 -42.08
CA SER A 344 -5.78 37.07 -42.16
C SER A 344 -5.35 37.49 -43.58
N GLN A 345 -5.57 36.64 -44.58
CA GLN A 345 -5.33 36.89 -46.01
C GLN A 345 -6.62 36.79 -46.86
N LEU A 346 -7.73 36.38 -46.24
CA LEU A 346 -9.06 36.30 -46.86
C LEU A 346 -9.90 37.51 -46.47
N ASP A 347 -10.74 37.93 -47.40
CA ASP A 347 -11.80 38.95 -47.28
C ASP A 347 -12.97 38.33 -48.07
N THR A 348 -13.92 37.72 -47.36
CA THR A 348 -14.93 36.82 -47.94
C THR A 348 -16.07 37.56 -48.65
N ASP A 349 -16.32 38.84 -48.35
CA ASP A 349 -17.43 39.62 -48.92
C ASP A 349 -17.04 40.97 -49.59
N ASP A 350 -15.75 41.23 -49.79
CA ASP A 350 -15.17 42.44 -50.44
C ASP A 350 -15.51 43.75 -49.67
N ASP A 351 -15.23 43.81 -48.36
CA ASP A 351 -15.51 44.99 -47.49
C ASP A 351 -14.27 45.81 -47.01
N ASP A 352 -13.05 45.38 -47.34
CA ASP A 352 -11.73 45.87 -46.86
C ASP A 352 -11.33 45.40 -45.42
N ILE A 353 -12.05 44.46 -44.79
CA ILE A 353 -11.71 43.80 -43.51
C ILE A 353 -11.45 42.30 -43.76
N THR A 354 -10.41 41.76 -43.11
CA THR A 354 -10.04 40.36 -43.24
C THR A 354 -10.87 39.43 -42.35
N ASP A 355 -11.11 38.19 -42.78
CA ASP A 355 -11.95 37.19 -42.11
C ASP A 355 -11.52 36.88 -40.66
N ASP A 356 -10.25 37.15 -40.29
CA ASP A 356 -9.74 37.00 -38.91
C ASP A 356 -10.19 38.12 -37.95
N ARG A 357 -10.76 39.19 -38.49
CA ARG A 357 -11.09 40.44 -37.79
C ARG A 357 -12.50 40.97 -38.07
N ASP A 358 -13.19 40.40 -39.05
CA ASP A 358 -14.59 40.70 -39.33
C ASP A 358 -15.52 39.94 -38.36
N LEU A 359 -16.61 40.60 -37.97
CA LEU A 359 -17.69 40.06 -37.15
C LEU A 359 -19.01 39.93 -37.93
N CYS A 360 -19.06 40.36 -39.19
CA CYS A 360 -20.24 40.31 -40.05
C CYS A 360 -19.95 39.75 -41.46
N PRO A 361 -19.57 38.45 -41.63
CA PRO A 361 -18.96 37.90 -42.87
C PRO A 361 -19.94 37.62 -44.04
N THR A 362 -20.98 38.45 -44.13
CA THR A 362 -21.97 38.50 -45.21
C THR A 362 -22.47 39.93 -45.45
N THR A 363 -21.76 40.94 -44.94
CA THR A 363 -22.05 42.36 -45.18
C THR A 363 -21.99 42.64 -46.69
N THR A 364 -22.85 43.56 -47.15
CA THR A 364 -22.96 43.78 -48.60
C THR A 364 -21.80 44.62 -49.12
N ALA A 365 -20.82 43.97 -49.76
CA ALA A 365 -19.73 44.52 -50.58
C ALA A 365 -19.86 46.03 -50.93
N GLY A 366 -18.99 46.86 -50.35
CA GLY A 366 -18.97 48.31 -50.57
C GLY A 366 -20.03 49.14 -49.81
N LEU A 367 -20.70 48.59 -48.80
CA LEU A 367 -21.34 49.39 -47.75
C LEU A 367 -20.29 50.03 -46.81
N PRO A 368 -20.57 51.16 -46.12
CA PRO A 368 -19.63 51.73 -45.16
C PRO A 368 -19.68 50.99 -43.80
N VAL A 369 -18.62 50.23 -43.54
CA VAL A 369 -18.47 49.36 -42.36
C VAL A 369 -17.83 50.05 -41.16
N ASN A 370 -17.70 49.35 -40.03
CA ASN A 370 -16.92 49.81 -38.87
C ASN A 370 -15.51 49.16 -38.87
N GLY A 371 -14.81 49.12 -37.73
CA GLY A 371 -13.48 48.50 -37.63
C GLY A 371 -13.47 46.96 -37.56
N VAL A 372 -14.65 46.33 -37.68
CA VAL A 372 -14.95 44.89 -37.54
C VAL A 372 -16.06 44.46 -38.52
N GLY A 373 -16.02 45.04 -39.74
CA GLY A 373 -16.87 44.76 -40.92
C GLY A 373 -18.38 45.03 -40.85
N CYS A 374 -18.99 45.12 -39.67
CA CYS A 374 -20.44 45.34 -39.58
C CYS A 374 -20.89 46.71 -40.13
N ALA A 375 -21.76 46.72 -41.15
CA ALA A 375 -22.39 47.94 -41.65
C ALA A 375 -23.40 48.52 -40.65
N ALA A 376 -23.86 49.75 -40.86
CA ALA A 376 -24.72 50.47 -39.91
C ALA A 376 -26.13 49.87 -39.71
N ASN A 377 -26.48 48.80 -40.43
CA ASN A 377 -27.74 48.06 -40.32
C ASN A 377 -27.55 46.61 -39.79
N GLU A 378 -26.33 46.24 -39.42
CA GLU A 378 -25.93 44.92 -38.89
C GLU A 378 -25.38 45.03 -37.45
N ARG A 379 -25.50 46.21 -36.82
CA ARG A 379 -24.96 46.48 -35.48
C ARG A 379 -26.00 46.26 -34.40
N ASP A 380 -25.53 45.67 -33.32
CA ASP A 380 -26.19 45.38 -32.07
C ASP A 380 -25.18 45.83 -31.00
N THR A 381 -25.51 46.89 -30.26
CA THR A 381 -24.54 47.65 -29.46
C THR A 381 -24.31 47.05 -28.06
N ASP A 382 -25.28 46.33 -27.50
CA ASP A 382 -25.19 45.69 -26.18
C ASP A 382 -25.15 44.16 -26.24
N GLY A 383 -25.51 43.56 -27.39
CA GLY A 383 -25.45 42.13 -27.66
C GLY A 383 -26.74 41.37 -27.38
N ASP A 384 -27.89 42.06 -27.31
CA ASP A 384 -29.17 41.44 -26.93
C ASP A 384 -29.86 40.63 -28.03
N ASN A 385 -29.32 40.67 -29.27
CA ASN A 385 -29.81 40.09 -30.53
C ASN A 385 -30.88 40.92 -31.28
N VAL A 386 -31.11 42.19 -30.91
CA VAL A 386 -31.92 43.17 -31.62
C VAL A 386 -31.05 44.32 -32.12
N VAL A 387 -30.90 44.47 -33.44
CA VAL A 387 -30.03 45.51 -34.02
C VAL A 387 -30.47 46.93 -33.67
N ASP A 388 -29.51 47.86 -33.56
CA ASP A 388 -29.63 49.29 -33.17
C ASP A 388 -30.79 50.04 -33.88
N ALA A 389 -31.19 49.58 -35.06
CA ALA A 389 -32.23 50.18 -35.90
C ALA A 389 -33.67 49.70 -35.57
N SER A 390 -33.81 48.74 -34.65
CA SER A 390 -35.07 48.10 -34.25
C SER A 390 -35.24 47.96 -32.73
N ASP A 391 -34.16 48.09 -31.97
CA ASP A 391 -34.16 48.18 -30.52
C ASP A 391 -34.88 49.46 -30.02
N ILE A 392 -35.45 49.38 -28.82
CA ILE A 392 -36.17 50.43 -28.08
C ILE A 392 -35.51 50.72 -26.73
N CYS A 393 -34.62 49.84 -26.26
CA CYS A 393 -34.04 49.80 -24.92
C CYS A 393 -32.51 49.68 -24.99
N ASP A 394 -31.84 50.72 -25.55
CA ASP A 394 -30.40 50.91 -25.94
C ASP A 394 -29.26 50.34 -25.03
N SER A 395 -29.55 49.64 -23.93
CA SER A 395 -28.64 48.98 -22.99
C SER A 395 -29.39 47.93 -22.14
N THR A 396 -29.78 46.81 -22.75
CA THR A 396 -30.31 45.61 -22.07
C THR A 396 -29.26 44.96 -21.14
N PRO A 397 -29.62 44.57 -19.90
CA PRO A 397 -28.73 43.80 -19.03
C PRO A 397 -28.42 42.41 -19.61
N SER A 398 -27.15 42.14 -19.93
CA SER A 398 -26.70 40.86 -20.51
C SER A 398 -26.82 39.63 -19.59
N SER A 399 -27.38 39.79 -18.39
CA SER A 399 -27.85 38.71 -17.51
C SER A 399 -29.28 38.24 -17.81
N GLU A 400 -30.02 39.00 -18.62
CA GLU A 400 -31.43 38.76 -18.96
C GLU A 400 -31.60 38.56 -20.47
N VAL A 401 -32.79 38.11 -20.88
CA VAL A 401 -33.12 37.86 -22.29
C VAL A 401 -34.08 38.95 -22.74
N ALA A 402 -33.67 39.71 -23.75
CA ALA A 402 -34.52 40.67 -24.42
C ALA A 402 -35.72 40.03 -25.12
N ASP A 403 -36.79 40.81 -25.28
CA ASP A 403 -37.88 40.46 -26.17
C ASP A 403 -37.66 41.03 -27.58
N ALA A 404 -38.65 40.88 -28.46
CA ALA A 404 -38.57 41.35 -29.85
C ALA A 404 -38.59 42.89 -30.00
N GLN A 405 -38.53 43.66 -28.91
CA GLN A 405 -38.36 45.11 -28.87
C GLN A 405 -37.00 45.52 -28.27
N GLY A 406 -36.14 44.57 -27.91
CA GLY A 406 -34.83 44.80 -27.29
C GLY A 406 -34.89 45.06 -25.78
N CYS A 407 -36.02 44.76 -25.12
CA CYS A 407 -36.22 45.09 -23.70
C CYS A 407 -36.28 43.83 -22.83
N ALA A 408 -35.44 43.77 -21.80
CA ALA A 408 -35.44 42.76 -20.73
C ALA A 408 -36.69 42.86 -19.82
N PRO A 409 -36.97 41.84 -18.97
CA PRO A 409 -37.99 41.92 -17.92
C PRO A 409 -37.78 43.06 -16.92
N SER A 410 -36.56 43.26 -16.40
CA SER A 410 -36.26 44.30 -15.39
C SER A 410 -36.34 45.76 -15.90
N GLN A 411 -36.64 45.96 -17.19
CA GLN A 411 -36.82 47.26 -17.84
C GLN A 411 -38.29 47.58 -18.11
N LYS A 412 -39.22 46.70 -17.76
CA LYS A 412 -40.66 46.87 -18.02
C LYS A 412 -41.39 47.46 -16.81
N ASP A 413 -42.29 48.39 -17.09
CA ASP A 413 -43.21 49.04 -16.16
C ASP A 413 -44.57 49.07 -16.89
N THR A 414 -45.46 48.13 -16.55
CA THR A 414 -46.66 47.82 -17.34
C THR A 414 -47.84 48.77 -17.04
N ASP A 415 -47.92 49.39 -15.86
CA ASP A 415 -48.96 50.39 -15.54
C ASP A 415 -48.45 51.84 -15.51
N GLY A 416 -47.13 52.04 -15.45
CA GLY A 416 -46.45 53.32 -15.50
C GLY A 416 -46.40 54.06 -14.16
N ASP A 417 -46.36 53.35 -13.03
CA ASP A 417 -46.22 53.95 -11.69
C ASP A 417 -44.77 54.34 -11.31
N THR A 418 -43.79 53.97 -12.15
CA THR A 418 -42.33 54.11 -12.02
C THR A 418 -41.58 53.04 -11.20
N VAL A 419 -42.25 51.95 -10.82
CA VAL A 419 -41.66 50.71 -10.32
C VAL A 419 -41.73 49.65 -11.43
N ALA A 420 -40.70 48.81 -11.56
CA ALA A 420 -40.64 47.79 -12.62
C ALA A 420 -41.42 46.52 -12.26
N ASP A 421 -41.93 45.82 -13.28
CA ASP A 421 -42.79 44.63 -13.18
C ASP A 421 -42.18 43.47 -12.37
N ASP A 422 -40.86 43.46 -12.18
CA ASP A 422 -40.11 42.44 -11.42
C ASP A 422 -39.97 42.75 -9.92
N VAL A 423 -40.25 43.99 -9.50
CA VAL A 423 -40.16 44.48 -8.11
C VAL A 423 -41.44 45.15 -7.58
N ASP A 424 -42.41 45.40 -8.45
CA ASP A 424 -43.77 45.82 -8.08
C ASP A 424 -44.55 44.69 -7.39
N ASN A 425 -45.20 45.00 -6.27
CA ASN A 425 -46.09 44.09 -5.53
C ASN A 425 -47.58 44.48 -5.63
N CYS A 426 -47.91 45.56 -6.33
CA CYS A 426 -49.24 46.15 -6.42
C CYS A 426 -49.73 46.38 -7.88
N PRO A 427 -49.55 45.41 -8.80
CA PRO A 427 -49.73 45.63 -10.25
C PRO A 427 -51.13 46.09 -10.65
N GLY A 428 -51.17 47.16 -11.43
CA GLY A 428 -52.37 47.91 -11.78
C GLY A 428 -52.57 49.18 -10.95
N THR A 429 -51.51 49.73 -10.36
CA THR A 429 -51.54 51.02 -9.68
C THR A 429 -51.90 52.14 -10.66
N GLY A 430 -52.68 53.11 -10.19
CA GLY A 430 -53.13 54.22 -11.01
C GLY A 430 -51.98 55.14 -11.41
N ASN A 431 -51.57 55.09 -12.68
CA ASN A 431 -50.53 55.96 -13.27
C ASN A 431 -50.61 57.41 -12.77
N GLY A 432 -49.53 57.88 -12.12
CA GLY A 432 -49.45 59.22 -11.51
C GLY A 432 -49.92 59.33 -10.06
N LEU A 433 -50.29 58.23 -9.40
CA LEU A 433 -50.32 58.13 -7.94
C LEU A 433 -48.90 58.18 -7.36
N SER A 434 -48.77 58.43 -6.05
CA SER A 434 -47.49 58.38 -5.36
C SER A 434 -47.36 57.07 -4.61
N VAL A 435 -46.40 56.25 -5.04
CA VAL A 435 -46.22 54.86 -4.58
C VAL A 435 -45.04 54.73 -3.62
N ASN A 436 -45.00 53.62 -2.89
CA ASN A 436 -43.85 53.22 -2.09
C ASN A 436 -42.80 52.50 -2.98
N LEU A 437 -41.74 51.95 -2.36
CA LEU A 437 -40.67 51.24 -3.08
C LEU A 437 -41.10 49.88 -3.68
N LEU A 438 -42.37 49.51 -3.56
CA LEU A 438 -42.96 48.23 -3.96
C LEU A 438 -44.21 48.43 -4.85
N GLY A 439 -44.34 49.59 -5.50
CA GLY A 439 -45.46 49.98 -6.40
C GLY A 439 -46.81 50.24 -5.71
N CYS A 440 -46.90 50.06 -4.39
CA CYS A 440 -48.16 50.25 -3.68
C CYS A 440 -48.42 51.73 -3.35
N ALA A 441 -49.54 52.28 -3.85
CA ALA A 441 -50.06 53.55 -3.35
C ALA A 441 -50.70 53.39 -1.96
N THR A 442 -50.91 54.49 -1.24
CA THR A 442 -51.41 54.48 0.16
C THR A 442 -52.84 53.93 0.33
N ASN A 443 -53.55 53.63 -0.75
CA ASN A 443 -54.88 53.00 -0.76
C ASN A 443 -54.85 51.52 -1.20
N GLN A 444 -53.65 50.92 -1.28
CA GLN A 444 -53.40 49.50 -1.55
C GLN A 444 -52.63 48.84 -0.38
N LEU A 445 -52.41 49.58 0.72
CA LEU A 445 -51.77 49.07 1.93
C LEU A 445 -52.84 48.60 2.92
N ASP A 446 -52.60 47.43 3.49
CA ASP A 446 -53.41 46.71 4.47
C ASP A 446 -52.41 45.96 5.38
N ALA A 447 -52.18 46.50 6.58
CA ALA A 447 -51.03 46.15 7.42
C ALA A 447 -51.19 44.84 8.21
N ASP A 448 -52.42 44.43 8.54
CA ASP A 448 -52.71 43.20 9.29
C ASP A 448 -53.44 42.13 8.45
N ASN A 449 -53.90 42.50 7.25
CA ASN A 449 -54.55 41.66 6.25
C ASN A 449 -55.99 41.27 6.65
N ASP A 450 -56.70 42.14 7.37
CA ASP A 450 -58.13 41.96 7.68
C ASP A 450 -59.08 42.28 6.51
N GLY A 451 -58.58 43.01 5.49
CA GLY A 451 -59.30 43.42 4.29
C GLY A 451 -59.69 44.91 4.24
N ILE A 452 -59.41 45.69 5.29
CA ILE A 452 -59.59 47.14 5.35
C ILE A 452 -58.22 47.84 5.23
N SER A 453 -58.07 48.71 4.22
CA SER A 453 -56.80 49.45 4.02
C SER A 453 -56.43 50.35 5.20
N ASP A 454 -55.12 50.53 5.45
CA ASP A 454 -54.51 51.43 6.47
C ASP A 454 -55.09 52.85 6.51
N ALA A 455 -55.60 53.34 5.38
CA ALA A 455 -56.16 54.68 5.21
C ALA A 455 -57.64 54.80 5.64
N SER A 456 -58.28 53.68 5.97
CA SER A 456 -59.71 53.56 6.30
C SER A 456 -59.96 52.80 7.62
N ASP A 457 -59.01 51.98 8.05
CA ASP A 457 -59.04 51.21 9.29
C ASP A 457 -58.90 52.11 10.55
N VAL A 458 -59.63 51.76 11.60
CA VAL A 458 -59.67 52.42 12.93
C VAL A 458 -59.06 51.53 14.02
N CYS A 459 -58.87 50.23 13.77
CA CYS A 459 -58.39 49.21 14.69
C CYS A 459 -57.16 48.44 14.11
N PRO A 460 -55.94 49.04 14.08
CA PRO A 460 -54.78 48.57 13.28
C PRO A 460 -54.11 47.23 13.60
N VAL A 461 -54.78 46.37 14.38
CA VAL A 461 -54.46 44.96 14.59
C VAL A 461 -55.78 44.22 14.95
N THR A 462 -56.59 43.88 13.95
CA THR A 462 -57.68 42.90 14.08
C THR A 462 -57.10 41.53 14.48
N PRO A 463 -57.62 40.85 15.51
CA PRO A 463 -57.13 39.54 15.91
C PRO A 463 -57.29 38.50 14.80
N ALA A 464 -56.19 37.89 14.39
CA ALA A 464 -56.13 37.00 13.23
C ALA A 464 -57.13 35.83 13.31
N GLY A 465 -58.12 35.84 12.42
CA GLY A 465 -59.19 34.84 12.33
C GLY A 465 -60.56 35.32 12.81
N GLU A 466 -60.65 36.52 13.40
CA GLU A 466 -61.92 37.22 13.63
C GLU A 466 -62.38 37.92 12.33
N GLN A 467 -63.49 38.65 12.37
CA GLN A 467 -64.01 39.40 11.22
C GLN A 467 -64.18 40.88 11.63
N PRO A 468 -63.54 41.82 10.92
CA PRO A 468 -63.74 43.25 11.15
C PRO A 468 -65.11 43.70 10.61
N ASP A 469 -65.56 44.87 11.06
CA ASP A 469 -66.67 45.61 10.45
C ASP A 469 -66.16 46.64 9.42
N SER A 470 -66.99 47.64 9.09
CA SER A 470 -66.63 48.69 8.12
C SER A 470 -65.51 49.61 8.57
N ASP A 471 -65.20 49.61 9.86
CA ASP A 471 -64.26 50.52 10.51
C ASP A 471 -62.98 49.76 10.93
N GLY A 472 -62.83 48.48 10.52
CA GLY A 472 -61.68 47.63 10.84
C GLY A 472 -61.77 46.94 12.21
N CYS A 473 -62.89 47.06 12.94
CA CYS A 473 -62.95 46.58 14.32
C CYS A 473 -63.77 45.29 14.47
N SER A 474 -63.23 44.31 15.19
CA SER A 474 -63.90 43.06 15.59
C SER A 474 -64.64 43.19 16.94
N ASP A 475 -65.50 42.24 17.27
CA ASP A 475 -66.29 42.27 18.50
C ASP A 475 -65.47 41.99 19.78
N SER A 476 -64.23 41.47 19.66
CA SER A 476 -63.30 41.37 20.80
C SER A 476 -62.61 42.70 21.14
N GLN A 477 -62.72 43.70 20.25
CA GLN A 477 -62.16 45.05 20.39
C GLN A 477 -63.22 46.10 20.76
N LYS A 478 -64.50 45.70 20.88
CA LYS A 478 -65.64 46.57 21.18
C LYS A 478 -66.20 46.32 22.58
N ASP A 479 -66.65 47.40 23.19
CA ASP A 479 -67.38 47.49 24.44
C ASP A 479 -68.46 48.56 24.18
N GLU A 480 -69.72 48.15 24.10
CA GLU A 480 -70.83 48.98 23.58
C GLU A 480 -71.61 49.73 24.68
N ASP A 481 -71.68 49.20 25.91
CA ASP A 481 -72.32 49.86 27.05
C ASP A 481 -71.33 50.49 28.08
N LEU A 482 -70.04 50.17 27.94
CA LEU A 482 -68.88 50.70 28.68
C LEU A 482 -68.77 50.23 30.13
N ASP A 483 -69.06 48.96 30.41
CA ASP A 483 -68.93 48.32 31.74
C ASP A 483 -67.54 47.70 32.06
N ASP A 484 -66.56 47.83 31.13
CA ASP A 484 -65.23 47.18 31.10
C ASP A 484 -65.23 45.68 30.64
N ILE A 485 -66.34 45.11 30.16
CA ILE A 485 -66.45 43.77 29.56
C ILE A 485 -66.68 43.88 28.04
N MET A 486 -65.87 43.16 27.23
CA MET A 486 -65.95 43.26 25.77
C MET A 486 -67.16 42.50 25.20
N ASN A 487 -67.74 43.02 24.10
CA ASN A 487 -68.95 42.49 23.44
C ASN A 487 -68.91 40.98 23.11
N ASN A 488 -67.73 40.39 22.94
CA ASN A 488 -67.58 38.96 22.63
C ASN A 488 -67.64 38.01 23.84
N VAL A 489 -67.66 38.55 25.07
CA VAL A 489 -67.74 37.78 26.33
C VAL A 489 -68.80 38.29 27.30
N ASP A 490 -69.33 39.49 27.10
CA ASP A 490 -70.49 40.02 27.81
C ASP A 490 -71.79 39.24 27.48
N GLN A 491 -72.60 38.97 28.50
CA GLN A 491 -73.91 38.32 28.39
C GLN A 491 -75.09 39.29 28.60
N CYS A 492 -74.83 40.54 28.97
CA CYS A 492 -75.78 41.59 29.33
C CYS A 492 -75.49 42.96 28.65
N PRO A 493 -75.44 43.07 27.30
CA PRO A 493 -74.99 44.25 26.52
C PRO A 493 -75.97 45.45 26.48
N ASP A 494 -76.62 45.72 27.59
CA ASP A 494 -77.53 46.85 27.85
C ASP A 494 -77.34 47.33 29.33
N THR A 495 -76.23 46.97 29.98
CA THR A 495 -75.97 47.23 31.39
C THR A 495 -75.56 48.69 31.62
N PRO A 496 -76.28 49.45 32.46
CA PRO A 496 -75.94 50.86 32.61
C PRO A 496 -74.65 51.03 33.44
N ILE A 497 -73.54 51.43 32.78
CA ILE A 497 -72.21 51.94 33.22
C ILE A 497 -72.01 52.44 34.68
N THR A 498 -73.08 52.81 35.38
CA THR A 498 -73.09 53.17 36.80
C THR A 498 -73.32 52.00 37.77
N GLN A 499 -73.63 50.80 37.28
CA GLN A 499 -73.81 49.60 38.10
C GLN A 499 -72.50 48.79 38.20
N PRO A 500 -72.22 48.13 39.33
CA PRO A 500 -71.20 47.11 39.39
C PRO A 500 -71.73 45.81 38.79
N VAL A 501 -71.00 45.31 37.78
CA VAL A 501 -71.26 44.02 37.11
C VAL A 501 -70.43 42.90 37.72
N ASP A 502 -70.69 41.66 37.31
CA ASP A 502 -69.81 40.52 37.56
C ASP A 502 -68.99 40.15 36.31
N LEU A 503 -68.54 38.89 36.20
CA LEU A 503 -67.68 38.45 35.09
C LEU A 503 -68.43 38.16 33.79
N ASP A 504 -69.76 38.20 33.83
CA ASP A 504 -70.64 37.93 32.69
C ASP A 504 -71.34 39.23 32.21
N GLY A 505 -70.86 40.41 32.65
CA GLY A 505 -71.41 41.75 32.37
C GLY A 505 -72.75 42.07 33.06
N CYS A 506 -73.29 41.14 33.84
CA CYS A 506 -74.64 41.27 34.38
C CYS A 506 -74.67 41.93 35.78
N ALA A 507 -75.35 43.07 35.91
CA ALA A 507 -75.63 43.63 37.24
C ALA A 507 -76.70 42.82 38.00
N GLU A 508 -76.67 42.89 39.34
CA GLU A 508 -77.59 42.14 40.23
C GLU A 508 -79.08 42.34 39.96
N GLN A 509 -79.49 43.45 39.31
CA GLN A 509 -80.89 43.70 38.95
C GLN A 509 -81.31 43.08 37.62
N GLN A 510 -80.39 42.50 36.84
CA GLN A 510 -80.69 41.77 35.61
C GLN A 510 -80.93 40.27 35.85
N LYS A 511 -80.47 39.70 36.97
CA LYS A 511 -80.45 38.26 37.26
C LYS A 511 -81.82 37.65 37.58
N ASP A 512 -81.92 36.36 37.28
CA ASP A 512 -83.09 35.48 37.31
C ASP A 512 -82.51 34.05 37.53
N ASP A 513 -82.56 33.55 38.78
CA ASP A 513 -81.74 32.42 39.27
C ASP A 513 -82.41 31.03 39.07
N ASP A 514 -83.72 30.97 38.81
CA ASP A 514 -84.47 29.73 38.52
C ASP A 514 -85.14 29.69 37.14
N GLU A 515 -84.95 30.75 36.35
CA GLU A 515 -85.37 30.89 34.94
C GLU A 515 -86.90 30.88 34.75
N ASP A 516 -87.68 31.31 35.76
CA ASP A 516 -89.14 31.42 35.65
C ASP A 516 -89.61 32.65 34.83
N GLY A 517 -88.73 33.66 34.70
CA GLY A 517 -88.95 34.91 33.98
C GLY A 517 -89.21 36.14 34.87
N ILE A 518 -89.25 35.97 36.19
CA ILE A 518 -89.37 37.03 37.20
C ILE A 518 -88.03 37.19 37.94
N LYS A 519 -87.20 38.12 37.45
CA LYS A 519 -85.92 38.52 38.05
C LYS A 519 -85.93 38.55 39.59
N ASN A 520 -84.86 38.02 40.20
CA ASN A 520 -84.66 37.74 41.63
C ASN A 520 -85.13 38.80 42.66
N HIS A 521 -85.17 40.07 42.25
CA HIS A 521 -85.54 41.19 43.11
C HIS A 521 -87.05 41.55 43.05
N LEU A 522 -87.82 40.83 42.24
CA LEU A 522 -89.27 40.94 42.06
C LEU A 522 -90.01 39.64 42.39
N ASP A 523 -89.32 38.49 42.30
CA ASP A 523 -89.84 37.19 42.71
C ASP A 523 -90.00 37.07 44.24
N ASN A 524 -91.03 36.33 44.66
CA ASN A 524 -91.36 36.03 46.05
C ASN A 524 -91.41 34.52 46.35
N CYS A 525 -91.25 33.66 45.34
CA CYS A 525 -91.32 32.20 45.41
C CYS A 525 -90.03 31.52 44.86
N PRO A 526 -88.81 31.95 45.27
CA PRO A 526 -87.57 31.53 44.62
C PRO A 526 -87.36 30.02 44.70
N ASN A 527 -86.87 29.44 43.60
CA ASN A 527 -86.88 28.02 43.23
C ASN A 527 -88.27 27.53 42.74
N THR A 528 -88.99 28.34 41.96
CA THR A 528 -90.18 27.88 41.24
C THR A 528 -89.77 26.95 40.09
N PRO A 529 -90.42 25.78 39.89
CA PRO A 529 -90.01 24.84 38.85
C PRO A 529 -90.16 25.41 37.43
N THR A 530 -89.02 25.54 36.73
CA THR A 530 -88.90 26.12 35.39
C THR A 530 -89.92 25.52 34.41
N GLY A 531 -90.83 26.38 33.90
CA GLY A 531 -91.87 26.02 32.93
C GLY A 531 -93.28 25.80 33.48
N GLU A 532 -93.51 25.96 34.80
CA GLU A 532 -94.85 26.03 35.38
C GLU A 532 -95.58 27.36 35.06
N LEU A 533 -96.90 27.38 35.25
CA LEU A 533 -97.71 28.61 35.09
C LEU A 533 -97.73 29.42 36.40
N ILE A 534 -96.84 30.40 36.44
CA ILE A 534 -96.66 31.34 37.56
C ILE A 534 -97.68 32.49 37.56
N ASP A 535 -97.86 33.10 38.73
CA ASP A 535 -98.56 34.36 38.91
C ASP A 535 -97.62 35.57 38.75
N ALA A 536 -98.11 36.78 39.03
CA ALA A 536 -97.32 38.01 38.88
C ALA A 536 -96.26 38.23 40.00
N ASN A 537 -96.05 37.26 40.88
CA ASN A 537 -95.12 37.29 42.01
C ASN A 537 -94.08 36.15 41.95
N GLY A 538 -94.04 35.35 40.88
CA GLY A 538 -93.15 34.18 40.70
C GLY A 538 -93.72 32.86 41.26
N CYS A 539 -94.97 32.84 41.72
CA CYS A 539 -95.54 31.68 42.42
C CYS A 539 -96.43 30.83 41.49
N ALA A 540 -96.15 29.54 41.35
CA ALA A 540 -97.03 28.60 40.65
C ALA A 540 -98.24 28.19 41.52
N LEU A 541 -99.34 27.79 40.89
CA LEU A 541 -100.61 27.46 41.56
C LEU A 541 -100.52 26.36 42.63
N LEU A 542 -99.51 25.49 42.58
CA LEU A 542 -99.27 24.43 43.57
C LEU A 542 -98.53 24.91 44.83
N GLN A 543 -97.98 26.12 44.82
CA GLN A 543 -97.34 26.77 45.97
C GLN A 543 -98.32 27.67 46.76
N LEU A 544 -99.57 27.79 46.32
CA LEU A 544 -100.56 28.70 46.91
C LEU A 544 -101.50 27.99 47.90
N ASP A 545 -101.47 28.47 49.14
CA ASP A 545 -102.31 28.10 50.28
C ASP A 545 -102.75 29.42 50.92
N SER A 546 -103.98 29.85 50.65
CA SER A 546 -104.48 31.21 50.94
C SER A 546 -104.86 31.45 52.40
N ASP A 547 -104.95 30.41 53.24
CA ASP A 547 -105.29 30.55 54.66
C ASP A 547 -104.37 29.80 55.65
N GLY A 548 -103.52 28.90 55.17
CA GLY A 548 -102.44 28.26 55.91
C GLY A 548 -102.83 26.96 56.63
N ASP A 549 -103.89 26.27 56.21
CA ASP A 549 -104.33 24.98 56.77
C ASP A 549 -103.42 23.79 56.37
N GLY A 550 -102.72 23.90 55.24
CA GLY A 550 -101.82 22.88 54.68
C GLY A 550 -102.41 22.06 53.52
N VAL A 551 -103.64 22.36 53.10
CA VAL A 551 -104.21 21.97 51.80
C VAL A 551 -104.03 23.14 50.82
N SER A 552 -103.71 22.85 49.55
CA SER A 552 -103.52 23.91 48.55
C SER A 552 -104.85 24.52 48.08
N ASP A 553 -104.81 25.76 47.59
CA ASP A 553 -105.95 26.45 46.95
C ASP A 553 -106.55 25.67 45.77
N ALA A 554 -105.84 24.68 45.22
CA ALA A 554 -106.32 23.81 44.16
C ALA A 554 -107.17 22.63 44.67
N GLU A 555 -106.97 22.21 45.93
CA GLU A 555 -107.53 20.98 46.50
C GLU A 555 -108.52 21.20 47.66
N ASP A 556 -108.56 22.40 48.24
CA ASP A 556 -109.52 22.78 49.29
C ASP A 556 -110.87 23.27 48.71
N ASP A 557 -112.01 22.80 49.22
CA ASP A 557 -113.35 23.31 48.85
C ASP A 557 -113.66 24.70 49.44
N PHE A 558 -113.03 25.12 50.55
CA PHE A 558 -113.37 26.34 51.28
C PHE A 558 -112.34 27.50 51.21
N LYS A 559 -111.08 27.24 50.85
CA LYS A 559 -109.95 28.11 50.38
C LYS A 559 -109.54 29.33 51.21
N PHE A 560 -110.39 29.76 52.15
CA PHE A 560 -110.24 30.98 52.95
C PHE A 560 -110.78 30.77 54.39
N ASN A 561 -110.84 29.52 54.84
CA ASN A 561 -111.31 29.08 56.14
C ASN A 561 -110.55 27.82 56.62
N ALA A 562 -109.33 28.04 57.14
CA ALA A 562 -108.34 27.07 57.66
C ALA A 562 -108.78 26.10 58.80
N ASN A 563 -110.04 25.69 58.82
CA ASN A 563 -110.68 24.84 59.81
C ASN A 563 -111.73 23.90 59.17
N GLU A 564 -112.03 24.03 57.87
CA GLU A 564 -112.94 23.21 57.07
C GLU A 564 -112.34 23.09 55.67
N SER A 565 -112.27 21.90 55.10
CA SER A 565 -111.69 21.72 53.75
C SER A 565 -112.43 20.69 52.88
N LEU A 566 -113.70 20.40 53.19
CA LEU A 566 -114.53 19.40 52.49
C LEU A 566 -116.05 19.70 52.59
N ASP A 567 -116.73 19.71 51.45
CA ASP A 567 -118.21 19.76 51.31
C ASP A 567 -118.66 18.66 50.33
N THR A 568 -119.07 17.49 50.87
CA THR A 568 -119.28 16.26 50.08
C THR A 568 -120.47 16.33 49.12
N ASP A 569 -121.50 17.13 49.41
CA ASP A 569 -122.71 17.23 48.58
C ASP A 569 -122.99 18.62 47.97
N GLY A 570 -122.27 19.66 48.40
CA GLY A 570 -122.27 21.00 47.80
C GLY A 570 -123.41 21.91 48.25
N ASP A 571 -124.02 21.65 49.41
CA ASP A 571 -125.03 22.52 50.06
C ASP A 571 -124.42 23.85 50.58
N GLY A 572 -123.12 23.88 50.85
CA GLY A 572 -122.39 25.01 51.43
C GLY A 572 -122.17 24.91 52.94
N VAL A 573 -122.56 23.81 53.58
CA VAL A 573 -122.28 23.49 54.99
C VAL A 573 -121.33 22.29 55.05
N ALA A 574 -120.05 22.57 55.35
CA ALA A 574 -118.99 21.56 55.51
C ALA A 574 -119.43 20.35 56.36
N ASP A 575 -119.01 19.14 55.94
CA ASP A 575 -119.51 17.84 56.41
C ASP A 575 -119.65 17.68 57.94
N ARG A 576 -118.76 18.33 58.72
CA ARG A 576 -118.74 18.24 60.18
C ARG A 576 -119.76 19.13 60.90
N LEU A 577 -120.38 20.06 60.20
CA LEU A 577 -121.44 20.95 60.69
C LEU A 577 -122.83 20.56 60.19
N ASP A 578 -122.91 19.81 59.10
CA ASP A 578 -124.17 19.34 58.55
C ASP A 578 -124.73 18.09 59.28
N ALA A 579 -126.06 17.99 59.31
CA ALA A 579 -126.81 16.88 59.85
C ALA A 579 -127.16 15.79 58.81
N TYR A 580 -126.98 16.03 57.51
CA TYR A 580 -127.29 15.09 56.42
C TYR A 580 -126.29 15.17 55.22
N PRO A 581 -124.96 14.92 55.38
CA PRO A 581 -123.92 15.28 54.38
C PRO A 581 -123.87 14.46 53.07
N GLU A 582 -125.00 13.89 52.66
CA GLU A 582 -125.26 13.25 51.36
C GLU A 582 -126.65 13.66 50.79
N ASP A 583 -127.32 14.66 51.38
CA ASP A 583 -128.64 15.19 50.99
C ASP A 583 -128.68 16.74 51.14
N ALA A 584 -128.04 17.40 50.17
CA ALA A 584 -127.93 18.84 49.90
C ALA A 584 -129.26 19.62 49.82
N THR A 585 -130.36 19.04 50.31
CA THR A 585 -131.66 19.69 50.47
C THR A 585 -131.99 20.06 51.92
N ARG A 586 -131.21 19.61 52.94
CA ARG A 586 -131.63 19.70 54.36
C ARG A 586 -130.52 19.78 55.43
N SER A 587 -129.99 20.97 55.73
CA SER A 587 -128.81 21.07 56.62
C SER A 587 -128.98 21.34 58.14
N VAL A 588 -130.21 21.37 58.72
CA VAL A 588 -130.38 21.60 60.19
C VAL A 588 -131.51 20.85 60.90
N VAL A 589 -131.19 20.36 62.11
CA VAL A 589 -132.13 20.08 63.23
C VAL A 589 -131.51 20.51 64.59
N GLU A 590 -130.82 21.67 64.59
CA GLU A 590 -130.63 22.55 65.76
C GLU A 590 -129.24 22.43 66.66
N VAL A 591 -127.94 22.13 66.15
CA VAL A 591 -126.44 22.70 66.35
C VAL A 591 -125.00 21.98 66.84
N ALA A 592 -123.80 22.05 66.07
CA ALA A 592 -122.18 22.17 66.08
C ALA A 592 -120.88 21.73 67.05
N ASP A 593 -119.54 21.52 66.57
CA ASP A 593 -118.07 21.57 67.24
C ASP A 593 -116.63 21.17 66.45
N SER A 594 -115.28 21.48 66.81
CA SER A 594 -113.89 21.12 66.06
C SER A 594 -112.30 21.43 66.52
N GLY A 595 -111.12 20.81 65.98
CA GLY A 595 -109.61 21.33 65.74
C GLY A 595 -108.10 20.69 66.10
N ASN A 596 -106.89 20.96 65.37
CA ASN A 596 -105.31 21.10 65.67
C ASN A 596 -103.97 20.10 65.42
N GLY A 597 -102.61 20.52 65.19
CA GLY A 597 -101.23 19.73 65.05
C GLY A 597 -99.69 20.37 64.86
N MET A 598 -98.42 19.68 64.82
CA MET A 598 -96.92 20.23 64.59
C MET A 598 -95.44 19.40 64.59
N LEU A 599 -94.29 19.79 63.81
CA LEU A 599 -92.68 19.92 63.89
C LEU A 599 -91.35 18.90 64.05
N TYR A 600 -90.08 19.04 63.39
CA TYR A 600 -88.52 18.85 63.77
C TYR A 600 -87.22 18.39 62.80
N GLY A 601 -85.82 18.42 63.15
CA GLY A 601 -84.46 18.08 62.37
C GLY A 601 -82.96 18.05 63.12
N ILE A 602 -81.58 17.90 62.77
CA ILE A 602 -80.44 17.62 61.67
C ILE A 602 -78.82 17.42 62.08
N ILE A 603 -77.75 17.05 61.19
CA ILE A 603 -76.17 17.38 61.02
C ILE A 603 -74.73 16.57 61.37
N THR A 604 -73.53 16.65 60.58
CA THR A 604 -71.91 16.62 60.80
C THR A 604 -70.65 15.57 60.45
N LEU A 605 -69.42 16.03 59.87
CA LEU A 605 -67.81 15.83 59.94
C LEU A 605 -66.69 14.64 59.59
N LEU A 606 -65.36 14.86 59.12
CA LEU A 606 -64.05 13.94 59.05
C LEU A 606 -62.51 14.40 58.54
N VAL A 607 -61.39 13.53 58.37
CA VAL A 607 -59.87 13.66 57.87
C VAL A 607 -59.33 12.50 56.90
N LEU A 608 -58.31 12.64 55.97
CA LEU A 608 -57.76 11.61 54.94
C LEU A 608 -56.21 11.75 54.53
N ALA A 609 -55.41 11.09 53.61
CA ALA A 609 -55.37 10.02 52.51
C ALA A 609 -53.89 9.51 52.06
N LEU A 610 -53.67 8.60 51.04
CA LEU A 610 -52.38 8.10 50.38
C LEU A 610 -52.58 7.32 49.00
N ALA A 611 -51.52 7.07 48.15
CA ALA A 611 -51.31 6.01 47.08
C ALA A 611 -51.29 6.31 45.51
N GLY A 612 -50.78 5.35 44.69
CA GLY A 612 -50.61 5.31 43.18
C GLY A 612 -49.99 3.95 42.69
N GLY A 613 -49.68 3.56 41.42
CA GLY A 613 -49.72 4.10 40.03
C GLY A 613 -49.05 3.13 38.96
N ALA A 614 -48.76 3.59 37.69
CA ALA A 614 -47.91 2.99 36.60
C ALA A 614 -48.47 2.04 35.46
N GLY A 615 -47.83 2.06 34.25
CA GLY A 615 -47.88 1.04 33.14
C GLY A 615 -48.58 1.44 31.78
N PHE A 616 -48.45 0.77 30.60
CA PHE A 616 -47.46 -0.20 30.02
C PHE A 616 -47.77 -0.62 28.51
N MET A 617 -46.77 -1.01 27.68
CA MET A 617 -46.82 -1.85 26.41
C MET A 617 -47.52 -1.36 25.09
N PHE A 618 -47.31 -1.85 23.83
CA PHE A 618 -46.19 -2.55 23.09
C PHE A 618 -46.48 -2.75 21.55
N MET A 619 -45.44 -2.82 20.68
CA MET A 619 -45.33 -3.47 19.31
C MET A 619 -46.37 -3.13 18.18
N ARG A 620 -46.09 -3.13 16.86
CA ARG A 620 -45.16 -3.94 16.00
C ARG A 620 -44.98 -3.27 14.60
N LYS A 621 -43.92 -3.59 13.83
CA LYS A 621 -43.70 -3.25 12.39
C LYS A 621 -43.41 -4.55 11.59
N PRO A 622 -43.45 -4.60 10.24
CA PRO A 622 -42.57 -3.87 9.29
C PRO A 622 -43.40 -2.99 8.30
N ASP A 623 -43.01 -2.47 7.12
CA ASP A 623 -41.94 -2.79 6.12
C ASP A 623 -41.34 -1.50 5.47
N ASP A 624 -41.08 -1.51 4.15
CA ASP A 624 -40.27 -0.63 3.25
C ASP A 624 -41.04 -0.43 1.89
N PRO A 625 -40.66 0.40 0.86
CA PRO A 625 -39.37 1.08 0.63
C PRO A 625 -39.39 2.53 0.05
N SER A 626 -38.16 3.03 -0.24
CA SER A 626 -37.78 4.05 -1.25
C SER A 626 -37.77 5.56 -0.90
N ALA A 627 -36.54 6.07 -0.76
CA ALA A 627 -35.97 7.34 -1.26
C ALA A 627 -36.79 8.66 -1.27
N MET A 628 -36.22 9.70 -0.63
CA MET A 628 -35.78 10.91 -1.34
C MET A 628 -34.76 11.73 -0.53
N PHE A 629 -34.24 12.80 -1.15
CA PHE A 629 -33.38 13.87 -0.61
C PHE A 629 -34.09 14.59 0.57
N ASP A 630 -33.45 15.39 1.43
CA ASP A 630 -32.59 16.53 1.06
C ASP A 630 -31.73 17.12 2.21
N SER A 631 -30.67 17.84 1.82
CA SER A 631 -29.98 19.02 2.43
C SER A 631 -29.70 19.13 3.97
N ASN A 632 -28.82 20.00 4.49
CA ASN A 632 -27.89 20.96 3.86
C ASN A 632 -26.66 21.29 4.76
N VAL A 633 -25.71 22.04 4.18
CA VAL A 633 -24.82 23.04 4.80
C VAL A 633 -23.81 22.62 5.91
N THR A 634 -22.57 22.97 5.58
CA THR A 634 -21.31 23.04 6.34
C THR A 634 -21.35 23.65 7.75
N THR A 635 -20.33 23.30 8.56
CA THR A 635 -19.45 24.34 9.14
C THR A 635 -18.07 23.81 9.58
N ASP A 636 -17.07 24.68 9.40
CA ASP A 636 -15.68 24.62 9.88
C ASP A 636 -15.52 24.60 11.42
N ALA A 637 -14.37 24.30 12.04
CA ALA A 637 -13.14 23.60 11.64
C ALA A 637 -12.16 23.47 12.85
N ALA A 638 -10.95 22.98 12.56
CA ALA A 638 -9.65 23.35 13.15
C ALA A 638 -9.13 22.66 14.43
N SER A 639 -7.79 22.63 14.50
CA SER A 639 -6.90 22.28 15.63
C SER A 639 -6.90 20.81 16.12
N GLU A 640 -5.77 20.20 16.52
CA GLU A 640 -4.36 20.64 16.41
C GLU A 640 -3.35 19.46 16.43
N GLN A 641 -2.33 19.61 15.58
CA GLN A 641 -0.89 19.33 15.80
C GLN A 641 -0.31 18.15 16.63
N TYR A 642 0.76 17.63 16.01
CA TYR A 642 1.99 17.02 16.57
C TYR A 642 1.99 15.62 17.18
N ALA A 643 3.07 14.91 16.86
CA ALA A 643 3.37 13.54 17.25
C ALA A 643 4.81 13.40 17.77
N ALA A 644 5.06 12.33 18.51
CA ALA A 644 6.36 11.81 18.95
C ALA A 644 6.18 10.32 19.29
N SER A 645 7.12 9.39 19.06
CA SER A 645 8.46 9.50 18.47
C SER A 645 9.01 8.10 18.10
N GLU A 646 9.91 8.04 17.11
CA GLU A 646 10.88 6.94 16.87
C GLU A 646 10.29 5.58 16.40
N ASP A 647 11.03 4.70 15.70
CA ASP A 647 12.49 4.51 15.60
C ASP A 647 12.95 3.99 14.20
N LYS A 648 14.27 4.10 13.95
CA LYS A 648 15.14 3.41 12.95
C LYS A 648 15.44 4.07 11.59
N THR A 649 16.74 4.23 11.36
CA THR A 649 17.40 4.79 10.16
C THR A 649 18.59 3.91 9.71
N LEU A 650 18.77 3.71 8.41
CA LEU A 650 20.03 3.35 7.72
C LEU A 650 19.84 3.54 6.20
N PRO A 651 20.88 3.85 5.41
CA PRO A 651 22.00 4.79 5.63
C PRO A 651 21.87 6.03 4.71
N SER A 652 22.87 6.91 4.66
CA SER A 652 22.91 8.08 3.75
C SER A 652 23.39 7.72 2.33
N ILE A 653 22.72 8.24 1.31
CA ILE A 653 23.20 8.32 -0.08
C ILE A 653 23.67 9.75 -0.35
N GLU A 654 24.74 9.94 -1.12
CA GLU A 654 25.27 11.27 -1.45
C GLU A 654 24.40 11.96 -2.52
N SER A 655 23.99 13.21 -2.25
CA SER A 655 23.14 14.00 -3.13
C SER A 655 23.94 14.66 -4.25
N ASN A 656 23.83 14.13 -5.47
CA ASN A 656 24.17 14.85 -6.70
C ASN A 656 22.86 15.36 -7.33
N ALA A 657 22.82 16.63 -7.73
CA ALA A 657 21.68 17.20 -8.43
C ALA A 657 21.64 16.67 -9.88
N GLU A 658 20.48 16.19 -10.33
CA GLU A 658 20.29 15.77 -11.72
C GLU A 658 20.17 17.01 -12.61
N GLN A 659 20.88 17.02 -13.74
CA GLN A 659 20.79 18.05 -14.77
C GLN A 659 20.66 17.39 -16.14
N TRP A 660 19.70 17.85 -16.94
CA TRP A 660 19.46 17.37 -18.30
C TRP A 660 19.04 18.52 -19.21
N GLU A 661 18.98 18.27 -20.51
CA GLU A 661 18.47 19.23 -21.50
C GLU A 661 17.26 18.60 -22.22
N GLU A 662 16.20 19.38 -22.36
CA GLU A 662 14.96 18.93 -22.96
C GLU A 662 14.33 20.10 -23.73
N ASN A 663 14.08 19.90 -25.04
CA ASN A 663 13.54 20.92 -25.95
C ASN A 663 14.34 22.25 -25.96
N GLY A 664 15.67 22.19 -25.81
CA GLY A 664 16.55 23.37 -25.78
C GLY A 664 16.53 24.16 -24.46
N VAL A 665 15.91 23.61 -23.41
CA VAL A 665 15.93 24.15 -22.05
C VAL A 665 16.76 23.23 -21.17
N HIS A 666 17.76 23.79 -20.47
CA HIS A 666 18.46 23.04 -19.42
C HIS A 666 17.61 23.01 -18.15
N TRP A 667 17.46 21.82 -17.57
CA TRP A 667 16.71 21.54 -16.35
C TRP A 667 17.64 21.05 -15.25
N SER A 668 17.27 21.34 -13.99
CA SER A 668 17.91 20.78 -12.80
C SER A 668 16.84 20.36 -11.80
N ARG A 669 17.08 19.23 -11.13
CA ARG A 669 16.27 18.74 -10.01
C ARG A 669 17.11 18.65 -8.74
N ASP A 670 16.63 19.24 -7.65
CA ASP A 670 17.30 19.15 -6.34
C ASP A 670 16.92 17.87 -5.58
N ALA A 671 17.53 17.66 -4.40
CA ALA A 671 17.31 16.46 -3.58
C ALA A 671 15.90 16.39 -2.98
N GLU A 672 15.21 17.53 -2.91
CA GLU A 672 13.83 17.69 -2.47
C GLU A 672 12.81 17.48 -3.61
N GLY A 673 13.28 17.37 -4.86
CA GLY A 673 12.48 17.11 -6.05
C GLY A 673 11.96 18.35 -6.78
N ASN A 674 12.37 19.55 -6.37
CA ASN A 674 11.96 20.78 -7.04
C ASN A 674 12.63 20.88 -8.42
N LEU A 675 11.85 21.22 -9.45
CA LEU A 675 12.39 21.56 -10.77
C LEU A 675 12.83 23.02 -10.81
N SER A 676 13.97 23.27 -11.46
CA SER A 676 14.38 24.59 -11.91
C SER A 676 14.83 24.51 -13.36
N TYR A 677 14.63 25.59 -14.12
CA TYR A 677 15.12 25.73 -15.49
C TYR A 677 16.16 26.85 -15.57
N PHE A 678 17.09 26.74 -16.52
CA PHE A 678 18.12 27.76 -16.72
C PHE A 678 17.62 28.85 -17.66
N ASP A 679 17.51 30.09 -17.18
CA ASP A 679 17.22 31.24 -18.04
C ASP A 679 18.50 31.82 -18.64
N ALA A 680 18.66 31.68 -19.95
CA ALA A 680 19.79 32.23 -20.69
C ALA A 680 19.87 33.77 -20.68
N ALA A 681 18.78 34.49 -20.37
CA ALA A 681 18.76 35.95 -20.33
C ALA A 681 19.31 36.53 -19.00
N SER A 682 19.04 35.88 -17.87
CA SER A 682 19.58 36.23 -16.53
C SER A 682 20.86 35.48 -16.16
N GLN A 683 21.10 34.31 -16.77
CA GLN A 683 22.10 33.31 -16.38
C GLN A 683 21.89 32.72 -14.97
N GLU A 684 20.64 32.71 -14.49
CA GLU A 684 20.26 32.12 -13.20
C GLU A 684 19.34 30.91 -13.39
N TRP A 685 19.33 30.00 -12.39
CA TRP A 685 18.39 28.90 -12.31
C TRP A 685 17.10 29.39 -11.65
N LEU A 686 15.99 29.35 -12.39
CA LEU A 686 14.68 29.81 -11.92
C LEU A 686 13.80 28.62 -11.54
N PRO A 687 13.12 28.64 -10.37
CA PRO A 687 12.26 27.56 -9.94
C PRO A 687 11.02 27.46 -10.84
N PHE A 688 10.74 26.26 -11.33
CA PHE A 688 9.56 25.98 -12.14
C PHE A 688 8.34 25.84 -11.23
N GLN A 689 7.42 26.80 -11.32
CA GLN A 689 6.14 26.75 -10.62
C GLN A 689 5.06 26.22 -11.56
N SER A 690 4.35 25.18 -11.13
CA SER A 690 3.21 24.54 -11.80
C SER A 690 1.90 25.30 -11.59
#